data_AF-A0A4S4C306-F1
#
_entry.id   AF-A0A4S4C306-F1
#
_cell.length_a   1.000
_cell.length_b   1.000
_cell.length_c   1.000
_cell.angle_alpha   90.00
_cell.angle_beta   90.00
_cell.angle_gamma   90.00
#
_symmetry.space_group_name_H-M   'P 1'
#
loop_
_entity.id
_entity.type
_entity.pdbx_description
1 polymer ?
#
loop_
_entity_poly.entity_id
_entity_poly.type
_entity_poly.pdbx_seq_one_letter_code
_entity_poly.pdbx_strand_id
1 'polypeptide(L)'
;MFVSYKWLAEYVDLAGITPGELAEKITRSGIEVEGVDVLNEGMKGVVIGHVVEKEKHPDAEKLNKCQVDLGNGEIVQIICGAKNVDKGQKVAVATVGAVLPGNFKIKKAKLRGEVSNGMICSLQELGFEAKLVAKEYSEGIFVFPSDVEVGVDALQQLNLDDAVLELGLTPNRADAMSMLGVAHEVAAILNREVKYPEISYESIEEKAENAVAVKVEAPEDNPLYIAKVIKNVTIAPSPLWMQSRLMAAGIRPHNNVVDITNFVLLEYGQPLHAFDYDRFGSKEILVRRAKEGEKIVTLDDQERTLTADHLVITNGTEPVALAGVMGGANSEVQSDTKTILLESALFNGQRIRISSKDHGLRSEASARYEKGIDPNRVHAAAERAAQLISLYAGGEVMQGSVQVQTATFEPAIVTTTVEKVNRVLGMNISSEEMKSIFERLQFGVVLDNSTLTVTVPTRRGDITIEEDLVEEIARLYGYDNIPTTLPIGQAIPGKLTDYQEKRRKVRRYLEGTGLFQAITYSLTNEEKAPKYALEVSELTRLALPMSEERSVLRLSLLPHLLDALKYNLARQIDQVGLYEIGSVFLSQGKDQQPLEKERLSAAITGLWHSHSWQAEKKPVDFYVVKGIVDGLVDLLGLTRDVQYKQAKRDGMHPGRTAEIYIGEKLVGFIGQVHPTAQKDLDLTETYVFELSLVDLLSVDIEETRFEVIPRYPSITRDIALVVDKNIVAGDIEKVITNAGGKMLKEVSVFDLYEGDRLEEGKKSVAFSLRYFDPERTLTDEDVTKAHEKVLSAVEDKVGATLRG
;
A
#
# COMPACT_ATOMS: atom_id res chain seq x y z
N MET A 1 5.93 1.72 -16.35
CA MET A 1 6.92 1.75 -17.46
C MET A 1 6.31 2.61 -18.55
N PHE A 2 7.00 3.66 -19.00
CA PHE A 2 6.48 4.58 -20.02
C PHE A 2 6.93 4.15 -21.42
N VAL A 3 5.98 4.02 -22.34
CA VAL A 3 6.19 3.49 -23.69
C VAL A 3 5.70 4.51 -24.71
N SER A 4 6.64 5.16 -25.38
CA SER A 4 6.36 5.99 -26.56
C SER A 4 5.76 5.13 -27.68
N TYR A 5 4.58 5.51 -28.16
CA TYR A 5 3.86 4.81 -29.21
C TYR A 5 4.63 4.86 -30.53
N LYS A 6 5.16 6.03 -30.90
CA LYS A 6 5.99 6.18 -32.10
C LYS A 6 7.29 5.40 -32.03
N TRP A 7 7.94 5.36 -30.87
CA TRP A 7 9.15 4.58 -30.70
C TRP A 7 8.86 3.08 -30.80
N LEU A 8 7.77 2.61 -30.18
CA LEU A 8 7.32 1.23 -30.32
C LEU A 8 7.05 0.84 -31.78
N ALA A 9 6.50 1.76 -32.58
CA ALA A 9 6.24 1.55 -34.00
C ALA A 9 7.50 1.31 -34.86
N GLU A 10 8.70 1.60 -34.33
CA GLU A 10 9.97 1.28 -35.01
C GLU A 10 10.32 -0.22 -34.91
N TYR A 11 9.79 -0.92 -33.90
CA TYR A 11 10.04 -2.34 -33.66
C TYR A 11 8.87 -3.23 -34.04
N VAL A 12 7.64 -2.71 -34.08
CA VAL A 12 6.44 -3.48 -34.48
C VAL A 12 5.56 -2.63 -35.38
N ASP A 13 5.01 -3.22 -36.44
CA ASP A 13 4.03 -2.54 -37.30
C ASP A 13 2.72 -2.26 -36.55
N LEU A 14 2.49 -0.99 -36.23
CA LEU A 14 1.27 -0.50 -35.58
C LEU A 14 0.28 0.15 -36.58
N ALA A 15 0.46 -0.05 -37.89
CA ALA A 15 -0.43 0.54 -38.88
C ALA A 15 -1.88 0.08 -38.68
N GLY A 16 -2.80 1.06 -38.67
CA GLY A 16 -4.25 0.83 -38.52
C GLY A 16 -4.72 0.63 -37.08
N ILE A 17 -3.88 0.92 -36.08
CA ILE A 17 -4.24 0.87 -34.67
C ILE A 17 -3.95 2.24 -34.05
N THR A 18 -4.83 2.69 -33.17
CA THR A 18 -4.60 3.92 -32.39
C THR A 18 -3.95 3.60 -31.04
N PRO A 19 -3.27 4.57 -30.39
CA PRO A 19 -2.71 4.35 -29.05
C PRO A 19 -3.73 3.84 -28.02
N GLY A 20 -4.96 4.36 -28.06
CA GLY A 20 -6.05 3.93 -27.17
C GLY A 20 -6.50 2.49 -27.42
N GLU A 21 -6.69 2.09 -28.69
CA GLU A 21 -7.03 0.70 -29.03
C GLU A 21 -5.89 -0.27 -28.67
N LEU A 22 -4.63 0.16 -28.84
CA LEU A 22 -3.48 -0.63 -28.44
C LEU A 22 -3.46 -0.82 -26.92
N ALA A 23 -3.67 0.24 -26.15
CA ALA A 23 -3.72 0.18 -24.70
C ALA A 23 -4.80 -0.78 -24.18
N GLU A 24 -6.00 -0.74 -24.78
CA GLU A 24 -7.09 -1.67 -24.44
C GLU A 24 -6.67 -3.14 -24.69
N LYS A 25 -6.06 -3.41 -25.85
CA LYS A 25 -5.61 -4.76 -26.21
C LYS A 25 -4.50 -5.27 -25.27
N ILE A 26 -3.51 -4.43 -24.95
CA ILE A 26 -2.43 -4.77 -24.01
C ILE A 26 -3.02 -5.11 -22.63
N THR A 27 -3.95 -4.29 -22.13
CA THR A 27 -4.65 -4.49 -20.86
C THR A 27 -5.38 -5.83 -20.81
N ARG A 28 -6.16 -6.15 -21.86
CA ARG A 28 -6.92 -7.41 -21.94
C ARG A 28 -6.04 -8.65 -22.09
N SER A 29 -4.77 -8.49 -22.47
CA SER A 29 -3.80 -9.58 -22.61
C SER A 29 -2.86 -9.75 -21.40
N GLY A 30 -3.09 -8.98 -20.32
CA GLY A 30 -2.47 -9.20 -19.01
C GLY A 30 -1.45 -8.15 -18.55
N ILE A 31 -1.26 -7.05 -19.28
CA ILE A 31 -0.45 -5.91 -18.82
C ILE A 31 -1.35 -4.69 -18.71
N GLU A 32 -1.66 -4.25 -17.49
CA GLU A 32 -2.48 -3.06 -17.27
C GLU A 32 -1.82 -1.80 -17.87
N VAL A 33 -2.56 -1.06 -18.68
CA VAL A 33 -2.16 0.29 -19.11
C VAL A 33 -2.93 1.28 -18.25
N GLU A 34 -2.22 1.92 -17.31
CA GLU A 34 -2.78 2.86 -16.33
C GLU A 34 -3.24 4.17 -16.99
N GLY A 35 -2.59 4.58 -18.08
CA GLY A 35 -2.88 5.80 -18.80
C GLY A 35 -2.29 5.85 -20.20
N VAL A 36 -2.85 6.71 -21.04
CA VAL A 36 -2.32 7.06 -22.37
C VAL A 36 -2.25 8.58 -22.47
N ASP A 37 -1.05 9.12 -22.36
CA ASP A 37 -0.80 10.57 -22.38
C ASP A 37 -0.44 11.03 -23.79
N VAL A 38 -1.30 11.88 -24.38
CA VAL A 38 -1.01 12.52 -25.67
C VAL A 38 -0.23 13.81 -25.40
N LEU A 39 1.07 13.81 -25.71
CA LEU A 39 1.99 14.85 -25.26
C LEU A 39 1.66 16.24 -25.81
N ASN A 40 0.99 16.33 -26.97
CA ASN A 40 0.54 17.58 -27.58
C ASN A 40 -0.95 17.85 -27.49
N GLU A 41 -1.67 17.24 -26.54
CA GLU A 41 -3.11 17.38 -26.44
C GLU A 41 -3.55 18.87 -26.39
N GLY A 42 -4.34 19.27 -27.39
CA GLY A 42 -4.84 20.64 -27.53
C GLY A 42 -3.78 21.68 -27.98
N MET A 43 -2.51 21.32 -28.09
CA MET A 43 -1.45 22.20 -28.60
C MET A 43 -1.47 22.28 -30.13
N LYS A 44 -1.23 23.48 -30.66
CA LYS A 44 -1.10 23.70 -32.12
C LYS A 44 -0.43 25.02 -32.45
N GLY A 45 0.14 25.12 -33.65
CA GLY A 45 0.64 26.38 -34.21
C GLY A 45 1.99 26.82 -33.65
N VAL A 46 2.79 25.88 -33.13
CA VAL A 46 4.19 26.11 -32.74
C VAL A 46 5.09 25.66 -33.88
N VAL A 47 5.89 26.59 -34.41
CA VAL A 47 6.79 26.33 -35.55
C VAL A 47 8.23 26.65 -35.17
N ILE A 48 9.17 26.14 -35.94
CA ILE A 48 10.58 26.49 -35.81
C ILE A 48 10.79 27.86 -36.45
N GLY A 49 11.26 28.84 -35.68
CA GLY A 49 11.59 30.18 -36.16
C GLY A 49 13.08 30.47 -36.11
N HIS A 50 13.56 31.39 -36.95
CA HIS A 50 14.95 31.85 -36.97
C HIS A 50 15.05 33.32 -36.58
N VAL A 51 15.81 33.64 -35.53
CA VAL A 51 16.01 35.00 -35.03
C VAL A 51 16.99 35.74 -35.95
N VAL A 52 16.47 36.47 -36.94
CA VAL A 52 17.26 37.21 -37.93
C VAL A 52 17.94 38.42 -37.30
N GLU A 53 17.26 39.09 -36.37
CA GLU A 53 17.74 40.29 -35.70
C GLU A 53 17.27 40.36 -34.25
N LYS A 54 18.12 40.90 -33.38
CA LYS A 54 17.82 41.18 -31.98
C LYS A 54 18.26 42.60 -31.63
N GLU A 55 17.32 43.39 -31.16
CA GLU A 55 17.55 44.73 -30.64
C GLU A 55 17.07 44.84 -29.20
N LYS A 56 17.62 45.79 -28.45
CA LYS A 56 17.12 46.08 -27.10
C LYS A 56 15.74 46.74 -27.19
N HIS A 57 14.83 46.36 -26.30
CA HIS A 57 13.52 47.02 -26.24
C HIS A 57 13.70 48.49 -25.79
N PRO A 58 13.11 49.48 -26.48
CA PRO A 58 13.33 50.91 -26.20
C PRO A 58 12.89 51.32 -24.78
N ASP A 59 11.75 50.80 -24.33
CA ASP A 59 11.14 51.17 -23.05
C ASP A 59 11.21 50.09 -21.95
N ALA A 60 12.05 49.05 -22.11
CA ALA A 60 12.13 47.96 -21.14
C ALA A 60 13.51 47.28 -21.07
N GLU A 61 14.22 47.47 -19.95
CA GLU A 61 15.58 46.97 -19.74
C GLU A 61 15.69 45.42 -19.78
N LYS A 62 14.62 44.69 -19.46
CA LYS A 62 14.61 43.21 -19.44
C LYS A 62 14.06 42.57 -20.71
N LEU A 63 13.62 43.34 -21.70
CA LEU A 63 13.02 42.81 -22.93
C LEU A 63 13.92 43.07 -24.13
N ASN A 64 13.81 42.19 -25.12
CA ASN A 64 14.46 42.31 -26.42
C ASN A 64 13.37 42.28 -27.51
N LYS A 65 13.61 43.04 -28.57
CA LYS A 65 12.80 43.05 -29.79
C LYS A 65 13.49 42.16 -30.81
N CYS A 66 12.86 41.05 -31.16
CA CYS A 66 13.40 40.06 -32.08
C CYS A 66 12.62 40.10 -33.41
N GLN A 67 13.33 40.13 -34.52
CA GLN A 67 12.76 39.87 -35.84
C GLN A 67 12.97 38.39 -36.15
N VAL A 68 11.87 37.64 -36.28
CA VAL A 68 11.90 36.18 -36.39
C VAL A 68 11.29 35.76 -37.72
N ASP A 69 12.07 35.05 -38.52
CA ASP A 69 11.63 34.40 -39.75
C ASP A 69 10.92 33.08 -39.40
N LEU A 70 9.69 32.91 -39.91
CA LEU A 70 8.88 31.72 -39.70
C LEU A 70 8.91 30.74 -40.88
N GLY A 71 9.76 30.96 -41.89
CA GLY A 71 9.97 30.05 -43.03
C GLY A 71 8.93 30.18 -44.15
N ASN A 72 7.88 30.97 -43.96
CA ASN A 72 6.84 31.26 -44.96
C ASN A 72 7.12 32.55 -45.76
N GLY A 73 8.32 33.13 -45.64
CA GLY A 73 8.68 34.42 -46.25
C GLY A 73 8.22 35.64 -45.44
N GLU A 74 7.61 35.46 -44.27
CA GLU A 74 7.24 36.53 -43.35
C GLU A 74 8.21 36.61 -42.16
N ILE A 75 8.77 37.80 -41.95
CA ILE A 75 9.53 38.13 -40.73
C ILE A 75 8.57 38.83 -39.78
N VAL A 76 8.41 38.30 -38.58
CA VAL A 76 7.52 38.82 -37.55
C VAL A 76 8.28 39.38 -36.36
N GLN A 77 7.81 40.50 -35.83
CA GLN A 77 8.33 41.07 -34.59
C GLN A 77 7.77 40.30 -33.39
N ILE A 78 8.66 39.76 -32.54
CA ILE A 78 8.32 39.09 -31.28
C ILE A 78 9.15 39.71 -30.15
N ILE A 79 8.48 40.06 -29.05
CA ILE A 79 9.16 40.58 -27.86
C ILE A 79 9.49 39.41 -26.93
N CYS A 80 10.77 39.24 -26.62
CA CYS A 80 11.26 38.15 -25.78
C CYS A 80 12.04 38.68 -24.57
N GLY A 81 11.72 38.18 -23.38
CA GLY A 81 12.39 38.55 -22.12
C GLY A 81 13.49 37.58 -21.68
N ALA A 82 13.68 36.47 -22.40
CA ALA A 82 14.67 35.46 -22.02
C ALA A 82 16.09 36.00 -22.23
N LYS A 83 16.98 35.77 -21.26
CA LYS A 83 18.35 36.28 -21.31
C LYS A 83 19.18 35.64 -22.42
N ASN A 84 18.85 34.39 -22.77
CA ASN A 84 19.57 33.57 -23.72
C ASN A 84 19.11 33.76 -25.19
N VAL A 85 18.09 34.58 -25.47
CA VAL A 85 17.69 34.88 -26.86
C VAL A 85 18.78 35.67 -27.57
N ASP A 86 19.18 35.27 -28.77
CA ASP A 86 20.20 35.94 -29.57
C ASP A 86 20.01 35.81 -31.08
N LYS A 87 20.67 36.70 -31.84
CA LYS A 87 20.65 36.66 -33.31
C LYS A 87 21.28 35.35 -33.82
N GLY A 88 20.68 34.77 -34.86
CA GLY A 88 21.14 33.55 -35.51
C GLY A 88 20.59 32.26 -34.89
N GLN A 89 19.81 32.34 -33.82
CA GLN A 89 19.25 31.18 -33.14
C GLN A 89 18.01 30.64 -33.86
N LYS A 90 17.88 29.31 -33.90
CA LYS A 90 16.64 28.62 -34.26
C LYS A 90 15.90 28.23 -32.99
N VAL A 91 14.64 28.61 -32.88
CA VAL A 91 13.86 28.59 -31.62
C VAL A 91 12.44 28.09 -31.85
N ALA A 92 11.78 27.58 -30.81
CA ALA A 92 10.37 27.21 -30.89
C ALA A 92 9.49 28.47 -30.77
N VAL A 93 8.63 28.70 -31.75
CA VAL A 93 7.80 29.91 -31.83
C VAL A 93 6.32 29.55 -31.87
N ALA A 94 5.57 29.96 -30.86
CA ALA A 94 4.12 29.91 -30.89
C ALA A 94 3.58 31.12 -31.68
N THR A 95 2.99 30.84 -32.84
CA THR A 95 2.47 31.85 -33.77
C THR A 95 1.15 32.46 -33.29
N VAL A 96 0.71 33.59 -33.86
CA VAL A 96 -0.62 34.14 -33.55
C VAL A 96 -1.70 33.15 -33.93
N GLY A 97 -2.56 32.79 -32.97
CA GLY A 97 -3.57 31.73 -33.14
C GLY A 97 -3.14 30.36 -32.60
N ALA A 98 -1.86 30.20 -32.23
CA ALA A 98 -1.37 29.01 -31.55
C ALA A 98 -2.06 28.80 -30.20
N VAL A 99 -2.09 27.55 -29.74
CA VAL A 99 -2.61 27.15 -28.43
C VAL A 99 -1.51 26.38 -27.72
N LEU A 100 -1.15 26.84 -26.52
CA LEU A 100 -0.19 26.20 -25.61
C LEU A 100 -0.95 25.44 -24.49
N PRO A 101 -0.24 24.62 -23.67
CA PRO A 101 -0.85 23.87 -22.57
C PRO A 101 -1.72 24.74 -21.67
N GLY A 102 -2.81 24.15 -21.15
CA GLY A 102 -3.81 24.89 -20.37
C GLY A 102 -4.73 25.78 -21.21
N ASN A 103 -4.86 25.49 -22.52
CA ASN A 103 -5.70 26.25 -23.47
C ASN A 103 -5.27 27.73 -23.60
N PHE A 104 -3.96 27.98 -23.50
CA PHE A 104 -3.40 29.32 -23.57
C PHE A 104 -3.25 29.78 -25.03
N LYS A 105 -4.18 30.63 -25.49
CA LYS A 105 -4.21 31.11 -26.88
C LYS A 105 -3.27 32.29 -27.12
N ILE A 106 -2.34 32.15 -28.06
CA ILE A 106 -1.45 33.21 -28.49
C ILE A 106 -2.21 34.23 -29.34
N LYS A 107 -2.12 35.50 -28.94
CA LYS A 107 -2.74 36.64 -29.64
C LYS A 107 -1.68 37.71 -29.88
N LYS A 108 -1.91 38.53 -30.90
CA LYS A 108 -1.16 39.77 -31.09
C LYS A 108 -1.34 40.66 -29.87
N ALA A 109 -0.24 41.06 -29.24
CA ALA A 109 -0.23 41.88 -28.03
C ALA A 109 0.72 43.08 -28.18
N LYS A 110 0.55 44.09 -27.32
CA LYS A 110 1.55 45.14 -27.12
C LYS A 110 2.21 44.95 -25.77
N LEU A 111 3.52 44.76 -25.77
CA LEU A 111 4.34 44.63 -24.57
C LEU A 111 5.16 45.92 -24.47
N ARG A 112 4.87 46.74 -23.45
CA ARG A 112 5.59 48.01 -23.19
C ARG A 112 5.69 48.96 -24.40
N GLY A 113 4.66 49.00 -25.24
CA GLY A 113 4.56 49.90 -26.40
C GLY A 113 4.85 49.22 -27.73
N GLU A 114 5.69 48.19 -27.72
CA GLU A 114 6.06 47.41 -28.91
C GLU A 114 5.08 46.27 -29.18
N VAL A 115 4.85 45.98 -30.46
CA VAL A 115 3.98 44.88 -30.90
C VAL A 115 4.73 43.55 -30.80
N SER A 116 4.09 42.51 -30.27
CA SER A 116 4.55 41.12 -30.32
C SER A 116 3.54 40.27 -31.08
N ASN A 117 3.98 39.63 -32.16
CA ASN A 117 3.17 38.79 -33.04
C ASN A 117 3.47 37.30 -32.81
N GLY A 118 3.57 36.90 -31.55
CA GLY A 118 3.89 35.53 -31.17
C GLY A 118 4.61 35.49 -29.82
N MET A 119 5.14 34.31 -29.52
CA MET A 119 5.93 34.01 -28.32
C MET A 119 7.04 33.03 -28.70
N ILE A 120 8.28 33.30 -28.26
CA ILE A 120 9.37 32.32 -28.32
C ILE A 120 9.30 31.50 -27.04
N CYS A 121 9.20 30.18 -27.15
CA CYS A 121 8.85 29.30 -26.05
C CYS A 121 10.08 28.64 -25.41
N SER A 122 10.01 28.44 -24.09
CA SER A 122 10.78 27.47 -23.32
C SER A 122 10.17 26.07 -23.44
N LEU A 123 10.91 25.01 -23.06
CA LEU A 123 10.35 23.66 -23.01
C LEU A 123 9.23 23.53 -21.97
N GLN A 124 9.31 24.26 -20.85
CA GLN A 124 8.28 24.25 -19.82
C GLN A 124 6.95 24.85 -20.32
N GLU A 125 7.02 25.93 -21.11
CA GLU A 125 5.82 26.51 -21.76
C GLU A 125 5.22 25.59 -22.82
N LEU A 126 6.00 24.63 -23.35
CA LEU A 126 5.54 23.59 -24.25
C LEU A 126 5.10 22.30 -23.53
N GLY A 127 5.04 22.30 -22.19
CA GLY A 127 4.46 21.21 -21.41
C GLY A 127 5.46 20.20 -20.85
N PHE A 128 6.77 20.36 -21.06
CA PHE A 128 7.76 19.51 -20.40
C PHE A 128 7.83 19.79 -18.90
N GLU A 129 7.82 18.74 -18.08
CA GLU A 129 8.01 18.87 -16.64
C GLU A 129 9.39 19.41 -16.30
N ALA A 130 9.47 20.42 -15.43
CA ALA A 130 10.72 21.11 -15.10
C ALA A 130 11.83 20.17 -14.58
N LYS A 131 11.47 19.09 -13.87
CA LYS A 131 12.43 18.09 -13.36
C LYS A 131 13.02 17.19 -14.45
N LEU A 132 12.34 17.05 -15.59
CA LEU A 132 12.76 16.21 -16.72
C LEU A 132 13.55 17.00 -17.77
N VAL A 133 13.45 18.33 -17.76
CA VAL A 133 14.23 19.19 -18.64
C VAL A 133 15.72 19.14 -18.28
N ALA A 134 16.56 18.92 -19.29
CA ALA A 134 18.02 18.97 -19.14
C ALA A 134 18.45 20.33 -18.56
N LYS A 135 19.49 20.34 -17.72
CA LYS A 135 19.91 21.54 -16.98
C LYS A 135 20.26 22.72 -17.90
N GLU A 136 20.79 22.44 -19.09
CA GLU A 136 21.12 23.46 -20.09
C GLU A 136 19.89 24.16 -20.71
N TYR A 137 18.72 23.52 -20.68
CA TYR A 137 17.46 24.05 -21.21
C TYR A 137 16.45 24.44 -20.11
N SER A 138 16.84 24.36 -18.83
CA SER A 138 15.93 24.65 -17.72
C SER A 138 15.69 26.15 -17.51
N GLU A 139 16.53 27.00 -18.10
CA GLU A 139 16.42 28.46 -18.00
C GLU A 139 16.28 29.12 -19.37
N GLY A 140 15.24 29.95 -19.54
CA GLY A 140 15.04 30.74 -20.75
C GLY A 140 14.34 30.00 -21.89
N ILE A 141 14.48 30.50 -23.11
CA ILE A 141 13.85 29.92 -24.30
C ILE A 141 14.58 28.67 -24.77
N PHE A 142 13.87 27.79 -25.48
CA PHE A 142 14.49 26.63 -26.12
C PHE A 142 15.14 27.04 -27.45
N VAL A 143 16.45 26.84 -27.52
CA VAL A 143 17.26 27.02 -28.73
C VAL A 143 17.61 25.64 -29.26
N PHE A 144 17.27 25.35 -30.51
CA PHE A 144 17.57 24.05 -31.10
C PHE A 144 19.09 23.87 -31.23
N PRO A 145 19.67 22.78 -30.70
CA PRO A 145 21.12 22.56 -30.71
C PRO A 145 21.65 22.13 -32.09
N SER A 146 20.78 21.60 -32.95
CA SER A 146 21.10 21.15 -34.31
C SER A 146 20.49 22.08 -35.37
N ASP A 147 21.04 22.02 -36.58
CA ASP A 147 20.48 22.73 -37.72
C ASP A 147 19.10 22.15 -38.09
N VAL A 148 18.02 22.88 -37.78
CA VAL A 148 16.64 22.47 -38.01
C VAL A 148 15.98 23.35 -39.08
N GLU A 149 15.06 22.80 -39.87
CA GLU A 149 14.39 23.56 -40.93
C GLU A 149 13.39 24.57 -40.35
N VAL A 150 13.48 25.83 -40.80
CA VAL A 150 12.60 26.92 -40.33
C VAL A 150 11.22 26.76 -40.97
N GLY A 151 10.16 26.94 -40.17
CA GLY A 151 8.76 26.83 -40.60
C GLY A 151 8.13 25.45 -40.41
N VAL A 152 8.94 24.42 -40.08
CA VAL A 152 8.45 23.08 -39.71
C VAL A 152 7.79 23.11 -38.33
N ASP A 153 6.87 22.18 -38.07
CA ASP A 153 6.21 22.01 -36.77
C ASP A 153 7.25 21.68 -35.68
N ALA A 154 7.36 22.57 -34.69
CA ALA A 154 8.29 22.39 -33.59
C ALA A 154 7.84 21.28 -32.63
N LEU A 155 6.54 21.00 -32.52
CA LEU A 155 6.02 19.91 -31.68
C LEU A 155 6.48 18.56 -32.23
N GLN A 156 6.44 18.38 -33.55
CA GLN A 156 6.95 17.18 -34.20
C GLN A 156 8.46 17.04 -34.01
N GLN A 157 9.22 18.12 -34.19
CA GLN A 157 10.69 18.11 -34.00
C GLN A 157 11.09 17.77 -32.56
N LEU A 158 10.25 18.11 -31.58
CA LEU A 158 10.44 17.79 -30.17
C LEU A 158 9.87 16.43 -29.76
N ASN A 159 9.30 15.65 -30.69
CA ASN A 159 8.54 14.42 -30.45
C ASN A 159 7.36 14.59 -29.46
N LEU A 160 6.75 15.77 -29.43
CA LEU A 160 5.53 16.02 -28.66
C LEU A 160 4.26 15.53 -29.38
N ASP A 161 4.33 15.23 -30.67
CA ASP A 161 3.22 14.65 -31.43
C ASP A 161 3.15 13.11 -31.28
N ASP A 162 3.37 12.63 -30.05
CA ASP A 162 3.39 11.23 -29.67
C ASP A 162 2.40 10.94 -28.54
N ALA A 163 2.07 9.66 -28.35
CA ALA A 163 1.32 9.17 -27.21
C ALA A 163 2.22 8.27 -26.36
N VAL A 164 2.18 8.43 -25.04
CA VAL A 164 2.95 7.62 -24.10
C VAL A 164 1.99 6.73 -23.33
N LEU A 165 2.19 5.41 -23.41
CA LEU A 165 1.43 4.43 -22.65
C LEU A 165 2.14 4.18 -21.31
N GLU A 166 1.42 4.27 -20.20
CA GLU A 166 1.93 3.93 -18.87
C GLU A 166 1.54 2.50 -18.49
N LEU A 167 2.51 1.60 -18.43
CA LEU A 167 2.30 0.19 -18.15
C LEU A 167 2.51 -0.11 -16.65
N GLY A 168 1.47 -0.63 -16.00
CA GLY A 168 1.45 -1.17 -14.65
C GLY A 168 1.96 -2.62 -14.63
N LEU A 169 3.28 -2.79 -14.53
CA LEU A 169 3.92 -4.12 -14.65
C LEU A 169 3.96 -4.89 -13.33
N THR A 170 3.38 -6.08 -13.32
CA THR A 170 3.56 -7.09 -12.27
C THR A 170 4.99 -7.65 -12.25
N PRO A 171 5.47 -8.21 -11.12
CA PRO A 171 6.86 -8.68 -11.00
C PRO A 171 7.26 -9.78 -11.99
N ASN A 172 6.34 -10.63 -12.45
CA ASN A 172 6.61 -11.69 -13.44
C ASN A 172 6.89 -11.13 -14.85
N ARG A 173 6.40 -9.93 -15.17
CA ARG A 173 6.57 -9.28 -16.48
C ARG A 173 7.81 -8.39 -16.56
N ALA A 174 8.93 -8.89 -16.03
CA ALA A 174 10.22 -8.19 -16.10
C ALA A 174 10.67 -7.98 -17.55
N ASP A 175 10.28 -8.88 -18.46
CA ASP A 175 10.56 -8.80 -19.89
C ASP A 175 10.05 -7.50 -20.52
N ALA A 176 8.87 -7.04 -20.12
CA ALA A 176 8.20 -5.83 -20.59
C ALA A 176 8.71 -4.53 -19.93
N MET A 177 9.77 -4.58 -19.12
CA MET A 177 10.47 -3.38 -18.62
C MET A 177 11.40 -2.74 -19.67
N SER A 178 11.21 -3.08 -20.94
CA SER A 178 11.93 -2.50 -22.08
C SER A 178 11.06 -2.40 -23.33
N MET A 179 11.45 -1.51 -24.24
CA MET A 179 10.77 -1.28 -25.51
C MET A 179 10.75 -2.56 -26.36
N LEU A 180 11.85 -3.31 -26.43
CA LEU A 180 11.88 -4.61 -27.11
C LEU A 180 10.99 -5.65 -26.43
N GLY A 181 10.92 -5.65 -25.09
CA GLY A 181 10.00 -6.50 -24.34
C GLY A 181 8.54 -6.23 -24.68
N VAL A 182 8.15 -4.96 -24.66
CA VAL A 182 6.80 -4.52 -25.05
C VAL A 182 6.53 -4.81 -26.52
N ALA A 183 7.52 -4.67 -27.40
CA ALA A 183 7.43 -5.05 -28.80
C ALA A 183 7.07 -6.54 -28.97
N HIS A 184 7.69 -7.45 -28.22
CA HIS A 184 7.32 -8.88 -28.23
C HIS A 184 5.86 -9.13 -27.85
N GLU A 185 5.39 -8.45 -26.80
CA GLU A 185 3.99 -8.59 -26.38
C GLU A 185 3.02 -8.05 -27.42
N VAL A 186 3.27 -6.84 -27.91
CA VAL A 186 2.40 -6.20 -28.90
C VAL A 186 2.42 -6.97 -30.22
N ALA A 187 3.57 -7.47 -30.65
CA ALA A 187 3.68 -8.37 -31.79
C ALA A 187 2.83 -9.64 -31.62
N ALA A 188 2.85 -10.26 -30.45
CA ALA A 188 2.03 -11.45 -30.17
C ALA A 188 0.53 -11.15 -30.16
N ILE A 189 0.12 -10.00 -29.59
CA ILE A 189 -1.28 -9.55 -29.52
C ILE A 189 -1.82 -9.22 -30.92
N LEU A 190 -1.00 -8.57 -31.75
CA LEU A 190 -1.39 -8.10 -33.08
C LEU A 190 -1.07 -9.10 -34.21
N ASN A 191 -0.39 -10.20 -33.89
CA ASN A 191 0.15 -11.17 -34.83
C ASN A 191 1.06 -10.49 -35.89
N ARG A 192 2.10 -9.82 -35.41
CA ARG A 192 3.11 -9.10 -36.21
C ARG A 192 4.51 -9.61 -35.87
N GLU A 193 5.49 -9.22 -36.68
CA GLU A 193 6.90 -9.52 -36.41
C GLU A 193 7.56 -8.40 -35.59
N VAL A 194 8.53 -8.78 -34.76
CA VAL A 194 9.42 -7.85 -34.07
C VAL A 194 10.65 -7.59 -34.92
N LYS A 195 10.91 -6.33 -35.23
CA LYS A 195 12.14 -5.86 -35.87
C LYS A 195 13.15 -5.46 -34.80
N TYR A 196 14.39 -5.94 -34.89
CA TYR A 196 15.48 -5.54 -34.02
C TYR A 196 16.32 -4.43 -34.64
N PRO A 197 16.97 -3.57 -33.83
CA PRO A 197 17.91 -2.59 -34.35
C PRO A 197 19.16 -3.30 -34.92
N GLU A 198 19.63 -2.83 -36.08
CA GLU A 198 20.87 -3.31 -36.67
C GLU A 198 22.08 -2.66 -35.98
N ILE A 199 22.99 -3.49 -35.48
CA ILE A 199 24.21 -3.04 -34.80
C ILE A 199 25.38 -3.11 -35.79
N SER A 200 25.97 -1.96 -36.08
CA SER A 200 27.12 -1.83 -36.97
C SER A 200 27.94 -0.60 -36.59
N TYR A 201 29.25 -0.79 -36.39
CA TYR A 201 30.26 0.24 -36.18
C TYR A 201 31.65 -0.32 -36.52
N GLU A 202 32.63 0.54 -36.76
CA GLU A 202 34.02 0.12 -36.99
C GLU A 202 34.79 0.08 -35.66
N SER A 203 35.52 -1.01 -35.43
CA SER A 203 36.42 -1.14 -34.26
C SER A 203 37.87 -0.90 -34.66
N ILE A 204 38.66 -0.31 -33.76
CA ILE A 204 40.11 -0.14 -33.94
C ILE A 204 40.86 -1.44 -33.62
N GLU A 205 42.10 -1.58 -34.12
CA GLU A 205 42.90 -2.81 -33.95
C GLU A 205 43.32 -3.09 -32.49
N GLU A 206 43.29 -2.08 -31.62
CA GLU A 206 43.64 -2.27 -30.21
C GLU A 206 42.60 -3.14 -29.48
N LYS A 207 43.06 -4.21 -28.84
CA LYS A 207 42.18 -5.16 -28.11
C LYS A 207 41.81 -4.66 -26.72
N ALA A 208 40.54 -4.77 -26.35
CA ALA A 208 40.05 -4.40 -25.02
C ALA A 208 40.76 -5.18 -23.88
N GLU A 209 41.10 -6.45 -24.11
CA GLU A 209 41.82 -7.32 -23.16
C GLU A 209 43.21 -6.79 -22.76
N ASN A 210 43.83 -5.95 -23.60
CA ASN A 210 45.10 -5.31 -23.28
C ASN A 210 44.94 -4.05 -22.41
N ALA A 211 43.72 -3.49 -22.36
CA ALA A 211 43.41 -2.26 -21.63
C ALA A 211 42.81 -2.53 -20.24
N VAL A 212 42.03 -3.60 -20.08
CA VAL A 212 41.37 -3.90 -18.80
C VAL A 212 41.27 -5.42 -18.57
N ALA A 213 41.35 -5.84 -17.32
CA ALA A 213 41.06 -7.19 -16.87
C ALA A 213 39.80 -7.19 -15.99
N VAL A 214 38.96 -8.21 -16.12
CA VAL A 214 37.76 -8.39 -15.28
C VAL A 214 37.92 -9.64 -14.43
N LYS A 215 37.65 -9.52 -13.13
CA LYS A 215 37.58 -10.64 -12.17
C LYS A 215 36.29 -10.56 -11.36
N VAL A 216 35.74 -11.73 -11.06
CA VAL A 216 34.54 -11.86 -10.22
C VAL A 216 34.84 -12.85 -9.11
N GLU A 217 34.78 -12.39 -7.86
CA GLU A 217 34.98 -13.23 -6.67
C GLU A 217 33.68 -13.87 -6.16
N ALA A 218 32.52 -13.28 -6.49
CA ALA A 218 31.19 -13.75 -6.11
C ALA A 218 30.38 -14.16 -7.37
N PRO A 219 30.73 -15.27 -8.05
CA PRO A 219 30.13 -15.66 -9.32
C PRO A 219 28.63 -15.97 -9.23
N GLU A 220 28.11 -16.32 -8.05
CA GLU A 220 26.68 -16.51 -7.80
C GLU A 220 25.90 -15.19 -7.75
N ASP A 221 26.58 -14.10 -7.40
CA ASP A 221 25.98 -12.76 -7.30
C ASP A 221 26.18 -11.95 -8.60
N ASN A 222 27.21 -12.30 -9.40
CA ASN A 222 27.47 -11.73 -10.72
C ASN A 222 27.90 -12.82 -11.72
N PRO A 223 26.95 -13.54 -12.34
CA PRO A 223 27.25 -14.66 -13.23
C PRO A 223 27.77 -14.25 -14.62
N LEU A 224 27.57 -12.99 -15.02
CA LEU A 224 28.04 -12.44 -16.29
C LEU A 224 28.43 -10.97 -16.12
N TYR A 225 29.64 -10.62 -16.54
CA TYR A 225 30.13 -9.25 -16.60
C TYR A 225 30.87 -9.02 -17.91
N ILE A 226 30.51 -7.96 -18.63
CA ILE A 226 31.11 -7.56 -19.90
C ILE A 226 31.61 -6.12 -19.76
N ALA A 227 32.88 -5.92 -20.12
CA ALA A 227 33.52 -4.61 -20.19
C ALA A 227 33.95 -4.30 -21.63
N LYS A 228 33.63 -3.09 -22.10
CA LYS A 228 34.13 -2.54 -23.36
C LYS A 228 34.92 -1.26 -23.09
N VAL A 229 35.94 -1.00 -23.90
CA VAL A 229 36.75 0.22 -23.81
C VAL A 229 36.57 1.04 -25.08
N ILE A 230 36.24 2.31 -24.92
CA ILE A 230 35.96 3.23 -26.03
C ILE A 230 36.82 4.48 -25.82
N LYS A 231 37.71 4.76 -26.77
CA LYS A 231 38.65 5.89 -26.69
C LYS A 231 38.13 7.11 -27.45
N ASN A 232 38.79 8.24 -27.23
CA ASN A 232 38.61 9.48 -27.98
C ASN A 232 37.16 10.01 -27.98
N VAL A 233 36.42 9.77 -26.90
CA VAL A 233 35.06 10.29 -26.76
C VAL A 233 35.07 11.80 -26.51
N THR A 234 34.01 12.46 -26.99
CA THR A 234 33.70 13.86 -26.69
C THR A 234 32.39 13.93 -25.94
N ILE A 235 32.45 14.37 -24.69
CA ILE A 235 31.26 14.56 -23.85
C ILE A 235 30.53 15.84 -24.29
N ALA A 236 29.29 15.68 -24.72
CA ALA A 236 28.44 16.74 -25.27
C ALA A 236 26.97 16.41 -24.99
N PRO A 237 26.02 17.33 -25.22
CA PRO A 237 24.60 17.00 -25.20
C PRO A 237 24.27 15.86 -26.17
N SER A 238 23.33 14.99 -25.79
CA SER A 238 22.82 13.93 -26.67
C SER A 238 21.96 14.51 -27.79
N PRO A 239 21.73 13.77 -28.90
CA PRO A 239 20.82 14.21 -29.95
C PRO A 239 19.40 14.45 -29.44
N LEU A 240 18.71 15.44 -30.00
CA LEU A 240 17.37 15.86 -29.54
C LEU A 240 16.35 14.71 -29.50
N TRP A 241 16.37 13.83 -30.51
CA TRP A 241 15.44 12.69 -30.56
C TRP A 241 15.58 11.76 -29.35
N MET A 242 16.82 11.58 -28.85
CA MET A 242 17.12 10.74 -27.69
C MET A 242 16.71 11.43 -26.40
N GLN A 243 17.01 12.73 -26.28
CA GLN A 243 16.57 13.55 -25.16
C GLN A 243 15.04 13.51 -25.00
N SER A 244 14.31 13.71 -26.10
CA SER A 244 12.84 13.68 -26.08
C SER A 244 12.30 12.31 -25.66
N ARG A 245 12.89 11.20 -26.14
CA ARG A 245 12.48 9.85 -25.73
C ARG A 245 12.73 9.58 -24.26
N LEU A 246 13.89 10.01 -23.73
CA LEU A 246 14.20 9.89 -22.31
C LEU A 246 13.22 10.70 -21.46
N MET A 247 12.97 11.96 -21.84
CA MET A 247 11.99 12.81 -21.13
C MET A 247 10.58 12.21 -21.15
N ALA A 248 10.13 11.71 -22.30
CA ALA A 248 8.85 11.01 -22.43
C ALA A 248 8.79 9.73 -21.58
N ALA A 249 9.93 9.11 -21.30
CA ALA A 249 10.04 7.95 -20.42
C ALA A 249 10.25 8.32 -18.94
N GLY A 250 10.18 9.60 -18.57
CA GLY A 250 10.39 10.07 -17.20
C GLY A 250 11.87 10.15 -16.77
N ILE A 251 12.82 10.05 -17.71
CA ILE A 251 14.26 10.13 -17.46
C ILE A 251 14.79 11.49 -17.92
N ARG A 252 15.47 12.20 -17.01
CA ARG A 252 16.11 13.48 -17.33
C ARG A 252 17.38 13.25 -18.19
N PRO A 253 17.54 13.92 -19.35
CA PRO A 253 18.79 13.87 -20.12
C PRO A 253 19.95 14.61 -19.44
N HIS A 254 21.17 14.10 -19.60
CA HIS A 254 22.40 14.57 -18.95
C HIS A 254 23.50 14.89 -19.97
N ASN A 255 24.06 13.87 -20.61
CA ASN A 255 25.07 13.98 -21.67
C ASN A 255 24.99 12.76 -22.59
N ASN A 256 25.59 12.85 -23.78
CA ASN A 256 25.56 11.80 -24.79
C ASN A 256 25.92 10.40 -24.26
N VAL A 257 26.93 10.25 -23.39
CA VAL A 257 27.30 8.93 -22.85
C VAL A 257 26.28 8.39 -21.86
N VAL A 258 25.88 9.17 -20.86
CA VAL A 258 24.89 8.76 -19.85
C VAL A 258 23.52 8.51 -20.48
N ASP A 259 23.11 9.38 -21.39
CA ASP A 259 21.84 9.28 -22.11
C ASP A 259 21.78 8.04 -22.98
N ILE A 260 22.90 7.62 -23.59
CA ILE A 260 22.98 6.35 -24.32
C ILE A 260 22.80 5.16 -23.37
N THR A 261 23.42 5.16 -22.19
CA THR A 261 23.21 4.06 -21.23
C THR A 261 21.76 3.96 -20.76
N ASN A 262 21.09 5.10 -20.50
CA ASN A 262 19.67 5.15 -20.16
C ASN A 262 18.78 4.75 -21.34
N PHE A 263 19.12 5.18 -22.56
CA PHE A 263 18.38 4.82 -23.76
C PHE A 263 18.42 3.32 -24.01
N VAL A 264 19.60 2.70 -23.89
CA VAL A 264 19.76 1.25 -24.06
C VAL A 264 19.11 0.47 -22.92
N LEU A 265 19.12 1.02 -21.69
CA LEU A 265 18.33 0.49 -20.58
C LEU A 265 16.84 0.41 -20.95
N LEU A 266 16.28 1.46 -21.56
CA LEU A 266 14.89 1.46 -22.00
C LEU A 266 14.66 0.59 -23.25
N GLU A 267 15.58 0.55 -24.21
CA GLU A 267 15.47 -0.21 -25.46
C GLU A 267 15.55 -1.73 -25.18
N TYR A 268 16.59 -2.16 -24.46
CA TYR A 268 16.90 -3.58 -24.21
C TYR A 268 16.41 -4.10 -22.86
N GLY A 269 16.24 -3.22 -21.86
CA GLY A 269 15.97 -3.62 -20.47
C GLY A 269 17.24 -3.92 -19.67
N GLN A 270 18.40 -3.65 -20.25
CA GLN A 270 19.72 -3.89 -19.65
C GLN A 270 20.26 -2.57 -19.10
N PRO A 271 20.33 -2.38 -17.77
CA PRO A 271 21.09 -1.28 -17.21
C PRO A 271 22.56 -1.39 -17.60
N LEU A 272 23.14 -0.27 -17.98
CA LEU A 272 24.55 -0.13 -18.32
C LEU A 272 25.16 0.94 -17.44
N HIS A 273 26.46 0.87 -17.24
CA HIS A 273 27.20 1.94 -16.55
C HIS A 273 28.44 2.32 -17.36
N ALA A 274 28.79 3.60 -17.37
CA ALA A 274 29.98 4.10 -18.02
C ALA A 274 30.89 4.71 -16.97
N PHE A 275 32.07 4.12 -16.78
CA PHE A 275 33.11 4.69 -15.94
C PHE A 275 34.07 5.53 -16.79
N ASP A 276 34.59 6.60 -16.22
CA ASP A 276 35.77 7.27 -16.74
C ASP A 276 36.99 6.36 -16.52
N TYR A 277 37.57 5.88 -17.62
CA TYR A 277 38.67 4.92 -17.58
C TYR A 277 39.94 5.50 -16.92
N ASP A 278 40.21 6.79 -17.09
CA ASP A 278 41.40 7.44 -16.53
C ASP A 278 41.23 7.70 -15.03
N ARG A 279 40.01 8.03 -14.58
CA ARG A 279 39.65 8.19 -13.16
C ARG A 279 39.41 6.88 -12.42
N PHE A 280 39.12 5.79 -13.14
CA PHE A 280 38.98 4.45 -12.56
C PHE A 280 40.20 4.02 -11.75
N GLY A 281 41.39 4.55 -12.10
CA GLY A 281 42.61 4.45 -11.28
C GLY A 281 43.32 3.10 -11.36
N SER A 282 42.78 2.15 -12.13
CA SER A 282 43.39 0.83 -12.36
C SER A 282 42.99 0.25 -13.72
N LYS A 283 43.63 -0.87 -14.09
CA LYS A 283 43.26 -1.69 -15.25
C LYS A 283 42.55 -2.99 -14.85
N GLU A 284 42.00 -3.05 -13.64
CA GLU A 284 41.35 -4.24 -13.10
C GLU A 284 39.98 -3.89 -12.55
N ILE A 285 38.94 -4.48 -13.13
CA ILE A 285 37.60 -4.52 -12.55
C ILE A 285 37.52 -5.76 -11.67
N LEU A 286 37.19 -5.57 -10.39
CA LEU A 286 36.92 -6.66 -9.46
C LEU A 286 35.52 -6.51 -8.89
N VAL A 287 34.66 -7.49 -9.17
CA VAL A 287 33.32 -7.60 -8.59
C VAL A 287 33.37 -8.55 -7.40
N ARG A 288 33.01 -8.03 -6.21
CA ARG A 288 33.05 -8.78 -4.95
C ARG A 288 31.99 -8.28 -3.97
N ARG A 289 31.74 -9.03 -2.91
CA ARG A 289 30.97 -8.53 -1.76
C ARG A 289 31.73 -7.43 -1.03
N ALA A 290 30.98 -6.49 -0.47
CA ALA A 290 31.55 -5.46 0.39
C ALA A 290 32.11 -6.08 1.67
N LYS A 291 33.06 -5.38 2.29
CA LYS A 291 33.51 -5.71 3.65
C LYS A 291 32.55 -5.07 4.65
N GLU A 292 32.38 -5.69 5.80
CA GLU A 292 31.54 -5.13 6.87
C GLU A 292 32.06 -3.75 7.30
N GLY A 293 31.21 -2.73 7.22
CA GLY A 293 31.56 -1.35 7.51
C GLY A 293 32.37 -0.62 6.41
N GLU A 294 32.53 -1.23 5.23
CA GLU A 294 33.15 -0.57 4.07
C GLU A 294 32.36 0.67 3.66
N LYS A 295 33.04 1.73 3.20
CA LYS A 295 32.41 3.01 2.86
C LYS A 295 32.56 3.31 1.38
N ILE A 296 31.53 3.96 0.82
CA ILE A 296 31.53 4.49 -0.55
C ILE A 296 30.79 5.82 -0.59
N VAL A 297 31.24 6.74 -1.43
CA VAL A 297 30.50 7.97 -1.77
C VAL A 297 29.82 7.76 -3.12
N THR A 298 28.49 7.83 -3.15
CA THR A 298 27.69 7.65 -4.37
C THR A 298 27.52 8.96 -5.14
N LEU A 299 27.01 8.89 -6.38
CA LEU A 299 26.80 10.04 -7.28
C LEU A 299 25.87 11.15 -6.74
N ASP A 300 25.15 10.87 -5.64
CA ASP A 300 24.34 11.85 -4.90
C ASP A 300 25.13 12.55 -3.78
N ASP A 301 26.45 12.42 -3.77
CA ASP A 301 27.40 12.94 -2.77
C ASP A 301 27.15 12.42 -1.34
N GLN A 302 26.43 11.30 -1.18
CA GLN A 302 26.20 10.68 0.13
C GLN A 302 27.24 9.61 0.45
N GLU A 303 27.83 9.68 1.65
CA GLU A 303 28.65 8.60 2.19
C GLU A 303 27.75 7.48 2.75
N ARG A 304 27.98 6.25 2.28
CA ARG A 304 27.20 5.06 2.65
C ARG A 304 28.09 4.04 3.32
N THR A 305 27.58 3.41 4.38
CA THR A 305 28.26 2.32 5.09
C THR A 305 27.65 0.98 4.67
N LEU A 306 28.48 0.11 4.12
CA LEU A 306 28.09 -1.16 3.50
C LEU A 306 28.19 -2.32 4.49
N THR A 307 27.41 -3.36 4.24
CA THR A 307 27.46 -4.65 4.95
C THR A 307 27.99 -5.74 4.03
N ALA A 308 28.37 -6.89 4.58
CA ALA A 308 28.83 -8.03 3.79
C ALA A 308 27.78 -8.61 2.81
N ASP A 309 26.52 -8.18 2.89
CA ASP A 309 25.45 -8.58 1.97
C ASP A 309 25.36 -7.72 0.71
N HIS A 310 26.08 -6.59 0.66
CA HIS A 310 26.10 -5.69 -0.50
C HIS A 310 27.15 -6.13 -1.52
N LEU A 311 26.83 -6.00 -2.81
CA LEU A 311 27.74 -6.29 -3.92
C LEU A 311 28.34 -4.99 -4.44
N VAL A 312 29.66 -4.95 -4.62
CA VAL A 312 30.39 -3.76 -5.12
C VAL A 312 31.21 -4.10 -6.35
N ILE A 313 31.32 -3.11 -7.23
CA ILE A 313 32.32 -3.08 -8.30
C ILE A 313 33.48 -2.25 -7.77
N THR A 314 34.70 -2.74 -7.94
CA THR A 314 35.92 -2.09 -7.46
C THR A 314 36.93 -1.98 -8.59
N ASN A 315 37.87 -1.05 -8.44
CA ASN A 315 39.06 -0.97 -9.30
C ASN A 315 40.17 -1.95 -8.88
N GLY A 316 39.82 -3.03 -8.18
CA GLY A 316 40.76 -3.97 -7.56
C GLY A 316 41.22 -3.54 -6.15
N THR A 317 41.04 -2.27 -5.77
CA THR A 317 41.42 -1.76 -4.45
C THR A 317 40.24 -1.16 -3.70
N GLU A 318 39.56 -0.19 -4.29
CA GLU A 318 38.46 0.56 -3.67
C GLU A 318 37.15 0.40 -4.44
N PRO A 319 35.99 0.47 -3.76
CA PRO A 319 34.68 0.51 -4.41
C PRO A 319 34.53 1.73 -5.32
N VAL A 320 34.02 1.48 -6.52
CA VAL A 320 33.70 2.50 -7.53
C VAL A 320 32.21 2.52 -7.89
N ALA A 321 31.45 1.51 -7.46
CA ALA A 321 29.99 1.51 -7.56
C ALA A 321 29.37 0.48 -6.60
N LEU A 322 28.15 0.76 -6.17
CA LEU A 322 27.25 -0.23 -5.59
C LEU A 322 26.58 -0.98 -6.75
N ALA A 323 26.97 -2.24 -6.96
CA ALA A 323 26.65 -3.00 -8.17
C ALA A 323 25.14 -3.02 -8.43
N GLY A 324 24.72 -2.70 -9.66
CA GLY A 324 23.31 -2.69 -10.07
C GLY A 324 22.40 -1.68 -9.37
N VAL A 325 22.92 -0.79 -8.51
CA VAL A 325 22.13 0.21 -7.76
C VAL A 325 22.55 1.64 -8.11
N MET A 326 23.81 2.01 -7.87
CA MET A 326 24.31 3.37 -8.07
C MET A 326 25.83 3.42 -8.27
N GLY A 327 26.28 4.27 -9.19
CA GLY A 327 27.70 4.57 -9.37
C GLY A 327 28.31 5.33 -8.18
N GLY A 328 29.62 5.20 -8.02
CA GLY A 328 30.42 6.02 -7.11
C GLY A 328 30.81 7.36 -7.74
N ALA A 329 31.01 8.38 -6.92
CA ALA A 329 31.40 9.71 -7.40
C ALA A 329 32.85 9.78 -7.93
N ASN A 330 33.70 8.82 -7.58
CA ASN A 330 35.14 8.80 -7.90
C ASN A 330 35.45 8.41 -9.36
N SER A 331 34.52 7.79 -10.06
CA SER A 331 34.73 7.21 -11.40
C SER A 331 33.71 7.71 -12.44
N GLU A 332 32.97 8.78 -12.11
CA GLU A 332 31.94 9.37 -12.97
C GLU A 332 32.52 9.97 -14.26
N VAL A 333 31.76 9.87 -15.35
CA VAL A 333 32.04 10.57 -16.62
C VAL A 333 31.84 12.08 -16.44
N GLN A 334 32.88 12.85 -16.75
CA GLN A 334 32.90 14.31 -16.67
C GLN A 334 33.14 14.94 -18.04
N SER A 335 33.01 16.26 -18.15
CA SER A 335 33.16 16.98 -19.43
C SER A 335 34.54 16.81 -20.10
N ASP A 336 35.57 16.44 -19.33
CA ASP A 336 36.93 16.22 -19.80
C ASP A 336 37.26 14.74 -20.09
N THR A 337 36.36 13.81 -19.81
CA THR A 337 36.55 12.36 -20.05
C THR A 337 36.86 12.09 -21.53
N LYS A 338 37.90 11.27 -21.78
CA LYS A 338 38.34 10.87 -23.12
C LYS A 338 38.23 9.38 -23.40
N THR A 339 38.24 8.56 -22.36
CA THR A 339 38.16 7.12 -22.48
C THR A 339 37.07 6.59 -21.54
N ILE A 340 36.18 5.78 -22.07
CA ILE A 340 35.06 5.16 -21.35
C ILE A 340 35.33 3.68 -21.16
N LEU A 341 35.08 3.22 -19.94
CA LEU A 341 34.93 1.81 -19.60
C LEU A 341 33.44 1.50 -19.42
N LEU A 342 32.84 0.86 -20.41
CA LEU A 342 31.42 0.53 -20.44
C LEU A 342 31.18 -0.84 -19.79
N GLU A 343 30.32 -0.88 -18.78
CA GLU A 343 29.82 -2.06 -18.09
C GLU A 343 28.47 -2.50 -18.66
N SER A 344 28.36 -3.80 -18.93
CA SER A 344 27.09 -4.52 -19.08
C SER A 344 27.17 -5.83 -18.29
N ALA A 345 26.31 -5.99 -17.28
CA ALA A 345 26.42 -7.10 -16.34
C ALA A 345 25.05 -7.67 -15.95
N LEU A 346 25.06 -8.91 -15.48
CA LEU A 346 23.94 -9.59 -14.84
C LEU A 346 24.22 -9.75 -13.34
N PHE A 347 23.30 -9.27 -12.50
CA PHE A 347 23.43 -9.37 -11.05
C PHE A 347 22.29 -10.19 -10.43
N ASN A 348 22.56 -10.79 -9.28
CA ASN A 348 21.55 -11.47 -8.49
C ASN A 348 20.53 -10.47 -7.90
N GLY A 349 19.26 -10.60 -8.29
CA GLY A 349 18.21 -9.67 -7.90
C GLY A 349 17.97 -9.57 -6.39
N GLN A 350 18.20 -10.63 -5.61
CA GLN A 350 18.06 -10.57 -4.15
C GLN A 350 19.12 -9.66 -3.52
N ARG A 351 20.36 -9.73 -4.02
CA ARG A 351 21.46 -8.86 -3.56
C ARG A 351 21.22 -7.39 -3.88
N ILE A 352 20.71 -7.13 -5.07
CA ILE A 352 20.34 -5.77 -5.47
C ILE A 352 19.20 -5.25 -4.59
N ARG A 353 18.20 -6.09 -4.29
CA ARG A 353 17.07 -5.70 -3.43
C ARG A 353 17.50 -5.35 -2.01
N ILE A 354 18.41 -6.12 -1.43
CA ILE A 354 18.97 -5.84 -0.10
C ILE A 354 19.68 -4.48 -0.13
N SER A 355 20.58 -4.29 -1.10
CA SER A 355 21.35 -3.05 -1.25
C SER A 355 20.45 -1.83 -1.48
N SER A 356 19.45 -1.94 -2.34
CA SER A 356 18.46 -0.88 -2.61
C SER A 356 17.67 -0.51 -1.35
N LYS A 357 17.18 -1.51 -0.60
CA LYS A 357 16.37 -1.32 0.60
C LYS A 357 17.16 -0.70 1.75
N ASP A 358 18.35 -1.22 2.03
CA ASP A 358 19.16 -0.78 3.17
C ASP A 358 19.61 0.68 3.02
N HIS A 359 19.85 1.12 1.77
CA HIS A 359 20.31 2.47 1.46
C HIS A 359 19.20 3.44 1.03
N GLY A 360 17.95 2.98 0.95
CA GLY A 360 16.81 3.79 0.50
C GLY A 360 16.94 4.25 -0.97
N LEU A 361 17.66 3.50 -1.80
CA LEU A 361 17.97 3.86 -3.18
C LEU A 361 17.12 3.05 -4.16
N ARG A 362 16.14 3.68 -4.80
CA ARG A 362 15.36 3.07 -5.88
C ARG A 362 15.74 3.69 -7.22
N SER A 363 16.49 2.97 -8.04
CA SER A 363 16.93 3.42 -9.37
C SER A 363 16.28 2.60 -10.49
N GLU A 364 16.31 3.10 -11.72
CA GLU A 364 15.88 2.36 -12.92
C GLU A 364 16.66 1.05 -13.11
N ALA A 365 17.93 1.04 -12.67
CA ALA A 365 18.78 -0.14 -12.67
C ALA A 365 18.33 -1.14 -11.60
N SER A 366 18.19 -0.71 -10.34
CA SER A 366 17.83 -1.61 -9.25
C SER A 366 16.46 -2.25 -9.49
N ALA A 367 15.48 -1.47 -9.96
CA ALA A 367 14.15 -1.96 -10.25
C ALA A 367 14.11 -3.08 -11.30
N ARG A 368 15.04 -3.10 -12.27
CA ARG A 368 15.17 -4.15 -13.30
C ARG A 368 15.95 -5.35 -12.80
N TYR A 369 17.13 -5.13 -12.22
CA TYR A 369 17.95 -6.23 -11.70
C TYR A 369 17.24 -7.06 -10.63
N GLU A 370 16.47 -6.41 -9.74
CA GLU A 370 15.70 -7.09 -8.69
C GLU A 370 14.63 -8.04 -9.23
N LYS A 371 14.02 -7.69 -10.37
CA LYS A 371 12.97 -8.50 -11.03
C LYS A 371 13.55 -9.53 -12.00
N GLY A 372 14.77 -9.31 -12.49
CA GLY A 372 15.47 -10.19 -13.41
C GLY A 372 15.68 -9.53 -14.78
N ILE A 373 16.77 -9.89 -15.43
CA ILE A 373 17.17 -9.39 -16.76
C ILE A 373 17.41 -10.58 -17.67
N ASP A 374 17.07 -10.44 -18.95
CA ASP A 374 17.39 -11.42 -19.97
C ASP A 374 18.91 -11.56 -20.16
N PRO A 375 19.52 -12.70 -19.77
CA PRO A 375 20.97 -12.89 -19.89
C PRO A 375 21.47 -12.77 -21.33
N ASN A 376 20.64 -13.10 -22.33
CA ASN A 376 21.04 -13.05 -23.74
C ASN A 376 21.04 -11.63 -24.31
N ARG A 377 20.46 -10.64 -23.61
CA ARG A 377 20.50 -9.22 -24.00
C ARG A 377 21.73 -8.48 -23.50
N VAL A 378 22.44 -9.01 -22.51
CA VAL A 378 23.58 -8.33 -21.84
C VAL A 378 24.65 -7.95 -22.88
N HIS A 379 25.03 -8.89 -23.75
CA HIS A 379 26.01 -8.63 -24.81
C HIS A 379 25.46 -7.68 -25.89
N ALA A 380 24.25 -7.92 -26.39
CA ALA A 380 23.65 -7.10 -27.44
C ALA A 380 23.47 -5.63 -27.02
N ALA A 381 23.11 -5.39 -25.76
CA ALA A 381 23.00 -4.06 -25.18
C ALA A 381 24.37 -3.35 -25.12
N ALA A 382 25.44 -4.06 -24.75
CA ALA A 382 26.79 -3.49 -24.74
C ALA A 382 27.24 -3.06 -26.14
N GLU A 383 26.97 -3.89 -27.15
CA GLU A 383 27.28 -3.58 -28.56
C GLU A 383 26.45 -2.41 -29.09
N ARG A 384 25.16 -2.36 -28.72
CA ARG A 384 24.27 -1.25 -29.07
C ARG A 384 24.74 0.07 -28.47
N ALA A 385 25.14 0.08 -27.20
CA ALA A 385 25.68 1.26 -26.55
C ALA A 385 27.01 1.69 -27.18
N ALA A 386 27.90 0.75 -27.50
CA ALA A 386 29.16 1.05 -28.19
C ALA A 386 28.92 1.70 -29.57
N GLN A 387 27.97 1.19 -30.34
CA GLN A 387 27.55 1.79 -31.62
C GLN A 387 27.10 3.25 -31.43
N LEU A 388 26.20 3.49 -30.47
CA LEU A 388 25.65 4.83 -30.24
C LEU A 388 26.71 5.80 -29.71
N ILE A 389 27.64 5.34 -28.86
CA ILE A 389 28.74 6.16 -28.34
C ILE A 389 29.71 6.50 -29.48
N SER A 390 30.02 5.54 -30.35
CA SER A 390 30.84 5.81 -31.53
C SER A 390 30.19 6.88 -32.42
N LEU A 391 28.89 6.76 -32.66
CA LEU A 391 28.14 7.67 -33.53
C LEU A 391 27.98 9.09 -32.92
N TYR A 392 27.62 9.20 -31.65
CA TYR A 392 27.21 10.48 -31.03
C TYR A 392 28.24 11.11 -30.09
N ALA A 393 29.28 10.37 -29.72
CA ALA A 393 30.43 10.89 -28.96
C ALA A 393 31.75 10.84 -29.75
N GLY A 394 31.74 10.32 -30.99
CA GLY A 394 32.95 10.19 -31.82
C GLY A 394 33.93 9.12 -31.32
N GLY A 395 33.45 8.20 -30.47
CA GLY A 395 34.30 7.21 -29.80
C GLY A 395 34.85 6.14 -30.74
N GLU A 396 36.11 5.78 -30.54
CA GLU A 396 36.78 4.67 -31.20
C GLU A 396 36.70 3.42 -30.33
N VAL A 397 35.90 2.43 -30.76
CA VAL A 397 35.64 1.22 -29.98
C VAL A 397 36.80 0.24 -30.16
N MET A 398 37.42 -0.20 -29.06
CA MET A 398 38.47 -1.21 -29.09
C MET A 398 37.93 -2.58 -29.56
N GLN A 399 38.78 -3.39 -30.20
CA GLN A 399 38.42 -4.71 -30.68
C GLN A 399 38.04 -5.65 -29.52
N GLY A 400 36.85 -6.26 -29.64
CA GLY A 400 36.34 -7.26 -28.70
C GLY A 400 35.73 -6.68 -27.42
N SER A 401 35.51 -7.56 -26.44
CA SER A 401 34.99 -7.24 -25.11
C SER A 401 35.73 -8.10 -24.10
N VAL A 402 35.98 -7.57 -22.90
CA VAL A 402 36.53 -8.37 -21.80
C VAL A 402 35.36 -8.92 -21.00
N GLN A 403 35.24 -10.24 -20.89
CA GLN A 403 34.09 -10.85 -20.24
C GLN A 403 34.49 -11.93 -19.22
N VAL A 404 33.70 -12.02 -18.16
CA VAL A 404 33.67 -13.16 -17.25
C VAL A 404 32.25 -13.72 -17.27
N GLN A 405 32.13 -15.00 -17.59
CA GLN A 405 30.87 -15.73 -17.58
C GLN A 405 31.06 -17.03 -16.81
N THR A 406 30.29 -17.21 -15.75
CA THR A 406 30.40 -18.38 -14.86
C THR A 406 29.17 -19.30 -14.91
N ALA A 407 28.09 -18.84 -15.55
CA ALA A 407 26.87 -19.61 -15.77
C ALA A 407 26.49 -19.68 -17.25
N THR A 408 25.77 -20.75 -17.62
CA THR A 408 25.16 -20.92 -18.95
C THR A 408 23.67 -20.63 -18.84
N PHE A 409 23.13 -19.93 -19.83
CA PHE A 409 21.73 -19.48 -19.85
C PHE A 409 21.00 -20.09 -21.05
N GLU A 410 20.42 -21.27 -20.85
CA GLU A 410 19.69 -21.98 -21.89
C GLU A 410 18.19 -21.66 -21.80
N PRO A 411 17.47 -21.61 -22.95
CA PRO A 411 16.01 -21.59 -22.98
C PRO A 411 15.39 -22.72 -22.14
N ALA A 412 14.35 -22.42 -21.37
CA ALA A 412 13.63 -23.44 -20.63
C ALA A 412 12.79 -24.31 -21.58
N ILE A 413 12.69 -25.62 -21.30
CA ILE A 413 11.82 -26.53 -22.04
C ILE A 413 10.68 -26.94 -21.12
N VAL A 414 9.47 -26.53 -21.46
CA VAL A 414 8.27 -26.80 -20.67
C VAL A 414 7.27 -27.53 -21.55
N THR A 415 6.60 -28.55 -21.01
CA THR A 415 5.67 -29.39 -21.74
C THR A 415 4.28 -29.33 -21.12
N THR A 416 3.25 -29.27 -21.96
CA THR A 416 1.85 -29.45 -21.57
C THR A 416 1.07 -30.30 -22.57
N THR A 417 -0.18 -30.63 -22.24
CA THR A 417 -1.10 -31.36 -23.13
C THR A 417 -2.35 -30.54 -23.40
N VAL A 418 -2.92 -30.69 -24.61
CA VAL A 418 -4.18 -30.05 -24.99
C VAL A 418 -5.30 -30.38 -23.99
N GLU A 419 -5.34 -31.62 -23.49
CA GLU A 419 -6.30 -32.06 -22.48
C GLU A 419 -6.16 -31.27 -21.18
N LYS A 420 -4.93 -31.14 -20.65
CA LYS A 420 -4.68 -30.37 -19.42
C LYS A 420 -5.13 -28.92 -19.59
N VAL A 421 -4.70 -28.25 -20.66
CA VAL A 421 -5.04 -26.84 -20.90
C VAL A 421 -6.55 -26.65 -20.89
N ASN A 422 -7.27 -27.45 -21.67
CA ASN A 422 -8.72 -27.37 -21.75
C ASN A 422 -9.42 -27.75 -20.44
N ARG A 423 -8.89 -28.71 -19.69
CA ARG A 423 -9.40 -29.11 -18.37
C ARG A 423 -9.25 -28.00 -17.33
N VAL A 424 -8.11 -27.32 -17.30
CA VAL A 424 -7.83 -26.23 -16.36
C VAL A 424 -8.66 -25.00 -16.71
N LEU A 425 -8.71 -24.63 -18.00
CA LEU A 425 -9.44 -23.45 -18.45
C LEU A 425 -10.96 -23.66 -18.55
N GLY A 426 -11.42 -24.92 -18.60
CA GLY A 426 -12.83 -25.23 -18.88
C GLY A 426 -13.23 -24.87 -20.31
N MET A 427 -12.28 -24.94 -21.25
CA MET A 427 -12.45 -24.52 -22.64
C MET A 427 -12.28 -25.69 -23.62
N ASN A 428 -12.43 -25.41 -24.91
CA ASN A 428 -12.16 -26.36 -25.99
C ASN A 428 -11.35 -25.70 -27.12
N ILE A 429 -10.15 -25.24 -26.77
CA ILE A 429 -9.19 -24.63 -27.70
C ILE A 429 -8.50 -25.76 -28.51
N SER A 430 -8.29 -25.54 -29.81
CA SER A 430 -7.61 -26.52 -30.68
C SER A 430 -6.09 -26.50 -30.48
N SER A 431 -5.43 -27.62 -30.81
CA SER A 431 -3.97 -27.73 -30.77
C SER A 431 -3.27 -26.71 -31.67
N GLU A 432 -3.85 -26.42 -32.83
CA GLU A 432 -3.33 -25.47 -33.81
C GLU A 432 -3.38 -24.04 -33.28
N GLU A 433 -4.46 -23.66 -32.60
CA GLU A 433 -4.59 -22.33 -32.00
C GLU A 433 -3.61 -22.17 -30.83
N MET A 434 -3.50 -23.18 -29.96
CA MET A 434 -2.50 -23.17 -28.88
C MET A 434 -1.08 -23.03 -29.43
N LYS A 435 -0.74 -23.76 -30.50
CA LYS A 435 0.54 -23.65 -31.19
C LYS A 435 0.77 -22.24 -31.77
N SER A 436 -0.24 -21.69 -32.44
CA SER A 436 -0.18 -20.35 -33.04
C SER A 436 0.07 -19.26 -31.99
N ILE A 437 -0.51 -19.38 -30.79
CA ILE A 437 -0.25 -18.45 -29.69
C ILE A 437 1.24 -18.45 -29.31
N PHE A 438 1.87 -19.62 -29.17
CA PHE A 438 3.30 -19.69 -28.85
C PHE A 438 4.18 -19.20 -30.00
N GLU A 439 3.81 -19.47 -31.26
CA GLU A 439 4.53 -18.94 -32.43
C GLU A 439 4.44 -17.40 -32.50
N ARG A 440 3.27 -16.83 -32.20
CA ARG A 440 3.04 -15.37 -32.06
C ARG A 440 3.89 -14.76 -30.95
N LEU A 441 4.03 -15.46 -29.82
CA LEU A 441 4.95 -15.10 -28.73
C LEU A 441 6.42 -15.28 -29.11
N GLN A 442 6.72 -15.81 -30.30
CA GLN A 442 8.05 -16.15 -30.77
C GLN A 442 8.77 -17.18 -29.88
N PHE A 443 8.00 -18.14 -29.35
CA PHE A 443 8.55 -19.30 -28.64
C PHE A 443 8.75 -20.45 -29.63
N GLY A 444 9.78 -21.27 -29.40
CA GLY A 444 9.90 -22.53 -30.13
C GLY A 444 8.80 -23.48 -29.64
N VAL A 445 8.03 -24.10 -30.55
CA VAL A 445 6.99 -25.06 -30.15
C VAL A 445 6.96 -26.26 -31.09
N VAL A 446 6.97 -27.45 -30.50
CA VAL A 446 6.78 -28.72 -31.20
C VAL A 446 5.48 -29.35 -30.71
N LEU A 447 4.59 -29.66 -31.65
CA LEU A 447 3.33 -30.36 -31.40
C LEU A 447 3.47 -31.82 -31.84
N ASP A 448 3.31 -32.76 -30.90
CA ASP A 448 3.30 -34.20 -31.16
C ASP A 448 2.15 -34.88 -30.40
N ASN A 449 1.25 -35.55 -31.12
CA ASN A 449 0.13 -36.33 -30.55
C ASN A 449 -0.63 -35.62 -29.41
N SER A 450 -0.93 -34.32 -29.55
CA SER A 450 -1.61 -33.47 -28.54
C SER A 450 -0.75 -33.01 -27.35
N THR A 451 0.56 -33.22 -27.42
CA THR A 451 1.56 -32.70 -26.48
C THR A 451 2.26 -31.51 -27.11
N LEU A 452 2.34 -30.39 -26.37
CA LEU A 452 3.05 -29.18 -26.75
C LEU A 452 4.35 -29.13 -25.94
N THR A 453 5.49 -29.19 -26.62
CA THR A 453 6.81 -28.96 -26.02
C THR A 453 7.29 -27.58 -26.45
N VAL A 454 7.39 -26.67 -25.49
CA VAL A 454 7.67 -25.25 -25.70
C VAL A 454 9.08 -24.93 -25.23
N THR A 455 9.90 -24.41 -26.13
CA THR A 455 11.21 -23.82 -25.86
C THR A 455 11.03 -22.34 -25.58
N VAL A 456 11.06 -21.99 -24.29
CA VAL A 456 10.82 -20.65 -23.77
C VAL A 456 12.10 -19.82 -23.86
N PRO A 457 12.09 -18.66 -24.53
CA PRO A 457 13.27 -17.80 -24.63
C PRO A 457 13.68 -17.25 -23.26
N THR A 458 14.98 -17.05 -23.06
CA THR A 458 15.56 -16.56 -21.78
C THR A 458 15.01 -15.23 -21.29
N ARG A 459 14.38 -14.44 -22.19
CA ARG A 459 13.65 -13.22 -21.83
C ARG A 459 12.44 -13.47 -20.93
N ARG A 460 11.84 -14.66 -20.94
CA ARG A 460 10.66 -15.04 -20.15
C ARG A 460 11.05 -15.94 -18.99
N GLY A 461 11.75 -15.35 -18.01
CA GLY A 461 12.20 -16.03 -16.80
C GLY A 461 11.08 -16.46 -15.84
N ASP A 462 9.84 -16.03 -16.10
CA ASP A 462 8.64 -16.40 -15.34
C ASP A 462 8.06 -17.75 -15.74
N ILE A 463 8.34 -18.25 -16.95
CA ILE A 463 7.78 -19.52 -17.45
C ILE A 463 8.73 -20.66 -17.10
N THR A 464 8.36 -21.45 -16.10
CA THR A 464 9.15 -22.57 -15.57
C THR A 464 8.34 -23.85 -15.36
N ILE A 465 7.00 -23.77 -15.32
CA ILE A 465 6.10 -24.89 -15.08
C ILE A 465 4.98 -24.97 -16.11
N GLU A 466 4.28 -26.11 -16.12
CA GLU A 466 3.18 -26.39 -17.06
C GLU A 466 2.07 -25.32 -16.99
N GLU A 467 1.71 -24.89 -15.78
CA GLU A 467 0.66 -23.89 -15.55
C GLU A 467 0.96 -22.51 -16.18
N ASP A 468 2.24 -22.15 -16.31
CA ASP A 468 2.64 -20.88 -16.95
C ASP A 468 2.29 -20.92 -18.45
N LEU A 469 2.43 -22.08 -19.10
CA LEU A 469 1.99 -22.26 -20.49
C LEU A 469 0.47 -22.17 -20.62
N VAL A 470 -0.26 -22.68 -19.63
CA VAL A 470 -1.74 -22.57 -19.58
C VAL A 470 -2.15 -21.10 -19.49
N GLU A 471 -1.46 -20.30 -18.66
CA GLU A 471 -1.69 -18.86 -18.54
C GLU A 471 -1.41 -18.12 -19.85
N GLU A 472 -0.28 -18.40 -20.52
CA GLU A 472 0.06 -17.79 -21.81
C GLU A 472 -1.00 -18.04 -22.89
N ILE A 473 -1.52 -19.27 -22.95
CA ILE A 473 -2.63 -19.62 -23.85
C ILE A 473 -3.88 -18.83 -23.46
N ALA A 474 -4.27 -18.83 -22.19
CA ALA A 474 -5.49 -18.19 -21.73
C ALA A 474 -5.48 -16.68 -22.00
N ARG A 475 -4.37 -15.98 -21.73
CA ARG A 475 -4.30 -14.53 -21.87
C ARG A 475 -4.27 -14.06 -23.33
N LEU A 476 -3.61 -14.80 -24.23
CA LEU A 476 -3.56 -14.48 -25.67
C LEU A 476 -4.80 -14.94 -26.42
N TYR A 477 -5.47 -16.01 -25.95
CA TYR A 477 -6.78 -16.41 -26.42
C TYR A 477 -7.86 -15.43 -25.94
N GLY A 478 -7.68 -14.86 -24.74
CA GLY A 478 -8.53 -13.85 -24.13
C GLY A 478 -9.41 -14.42 -23.02
N TYR A 479 -9.27 -13.89 -21.81
CA TYR A 479 -10.03 -14.33 -20.64
C TYR A 479 -11.54 -14.17 -20.81
N ASP A 480 -11.98 -13.16 -21.57
CA ASP A 480 -13.40 -12.92 -21.86
C ASP A 480 -14.05 -14.07 -22.67
N ASN A 481 -13.24 -14.94 -23.28
CA ASN A 481 -13.73 -16.10 -24.00
C ASN A 481 -13.89 -17.34 -23.09
N ILE A 482 -13.46 -17.29 -21.83
CA ILE A 482 -13.62 -18.38 -20.87
C ILE A 482 -15.09 -18.47 -20.45
N PRO A 483 -15.77 -19.63 -20.62
CA PRO A 483 -17.18 -19.76 -20.29
C PRO A 483 -17.42 -19.72 -18.77
N THR A 484 -18.43 -18.99 -18.33
CA THR A 484 -18.87 -19.02 -16.93
C THR A 484 -19.62 -20.32 -16.62
N THR A 485 -19.13 -21.09 -15.65
CA THR A 485 -19.76 -22.34 -15.19
C THR A 485 -19.90 -22.35 -13.67
N LEU A 486 -20.81 -23.16 -13.13
CA LEU A 486 -20.92 -23.36 -11.68
C LEU A 486 -19.98 -24.48 -11.23
N PRO A 487 -19.35 -24.37 -10.05
CA PRO A 487 -18.55 -25.46 -9.50
C PRO A 487 -19.43 -26.68 -9.25
N ILE A 488 -18.96 -27.86 -9.68
CA ILE A 488 -19.65 -29.13 -9.47
C ILE A 488 -18.97 -29.87 -8.32
N GLY A 489 -19.74 -30.23 -7.29
CA GLY A 489 -19.23 -30.92 -6.11
C GLY A 489 -20.34 -31.55 -5.27
N GLN A 490 -19.95 -32.31 -4.24
CA GLN A 490 -20.90 -32.85 -3.27
C GLN A 490 -21.28 -31.80 -2.23
N ALA A 491 -22.58 -31.66 -1.94
CA ALA A 491 -23.06 -30.77 -0.88
C ALA A 491 -22.86 -31.43 0.49
N ILE A 492 -22.01 -30.84 1.34
CA ILE A 492 -21.81 -31.26 2.74
C ILE A 492 -22.51 -30.23 3.65
N PRO A 493 -23.43 -30.64 4.53
CA PRO A 493 -24.12 -29.70 5.42
C PRO A 493 -23.16 -29.14 6.47
N GLY A 494 -22.90 -27.83 6.43
CA GLY A 494 -22.18 -27.12 7.48
C GLY A 494 -23.10 -26.74 8.65
N LYS A 495 -22.53 -26.65 9.86
CA LYS A 495 -23.20 -26.07 11.04
C LYS A 495 -22.27 -25.07 11.74
N LEU A 496 -22.87 -24.12 12.45
CA LEU A 496 -22.11 -23.24 13.35
C LEU A 496 -21.53 -24.05 14.50
N THR A 497 -20.34 -23.68 14.96
CA THR A 497 -19.87 -24.12 16.28
C THR A 497 -20.70 -23.43 17.36
N ASP A 498 -20.76 -24.04 18.56
CA ASP A 498 -21.46 -23.44 19.70
C ASP A 498 -20.97 -22.01 20.00
N TYR A 499 -19.65 -21.79 19.94
CA TYR A 499 -19.06 -20.47 20.07
C TYR A 499 -19.57 -19.47 19.01
N GLN A 500 -19.60 -19.86 17.74
CA GLN A 500 -20.09 -19.00 16.65
C GLN A 500 -21.57 -18.66 16.81
N GLU A 501 -22.38 -19.62 17.24
CA GLU A 501 -23.80 -19.41 17.50
C GLU A 501 -24.01 -18.43 18.66
N LYS A 502 -23.36 -18.69 19.81
CA LYS A 502 -23.40 -17.81 20.99
C LYS A 502 -22.91 -16.40 20.66
N ARG A 503 -21.79 -16.25 19.95
CA ARG A 503 -21.26 -14.94 19.52
C ARG A 503 -22.26 -14.16 18.68
N ARG A 504 -23.01 -14.83 17.79
CA ARG A 504 -24.09 -14.19 17.02
C ARG A 504 -25.29 -13.79 17.90
N LYS A 505 -25.62 -14.59 18.93
CA LYS A 505 -26.66 -14.24 19.91
C LYS A 505 -26.28 -12.99 20.69
N VAL A 506 -25.05 -12.91 21.20
CA VAL A 506 -24.50 -11.71 21.87
C VAL A 506 -24.65 -10.47 21.00
N ARG A 507 -24.23 -10.54 19.72
CA ARG A 507 -24.33 -9.41 18.79
C ARG A 507 -25.77 -8.93 18.62
N ARG A 508 -26.69 -9.86 18.30
CA ARG A 508 -28.11 -9.55 18.11
C ARG A 508 -28.76 -8.96 19.35
N TYR A 509 -28.36 -9.44 20.52
CA TYR A 509 -28.87 -8.92 21.79
C TYR A 509 -28.47 -7.46 21.99
N LEU A 510 -27.19 -7.11 21.82
CA LEU A 510 -26.70 -5.74 22.01
C LEU A 510 -27.34 -4.77 21.00
N GLU A 511 -27.46 -5.18 19.74
CA GLU A 511 -28.21 -4.43 18.71
C GLU A 511 -29.67 -4.25 19.12
N GLY A 512 -30.31 -5.31 19.66
CA GLY A 512 -31.67 -5.28 20.17
C GLY A 512 -31.88 -4.38 21.39
N THR A 513 -30.84 -4.16 22.20
CA THR A 513 -30.88 -3.18 23.30
C THR A 513 -30.74 -1.73 22.84
N GLY A 514 -30.38 -1.49 21.57
CA GLY A 514 -30.21 -0.15 21.01
C GLY A 514 -28.76 0.32 20.88
N LEU A 515 -27.77 -0.57 21.01
CA LEU A 515 -26.37 -0.26 20.78
C LEU A 515 -25.98 -0.46 19.32
N PHE A 516 -25.04 0.33 18.83
CA PHE A 516 -24.49 0.20 17.47
C PHE A 516 -23.12 -0.48 17.51
N GLN A 517 -22.88 -1.41 16.58
CA GLN A 517 -21.57 -2.03 16.46
C GLN A 517 -20.55 -1.03 15.88
N ALA A 518 -19.41 -0.88 16.55
CA ALA A 518 -18.23 -0.21 16.03
C ALA A 518 -17.16 -1.24 15.62
N ILE A 519 -16.32 -0.86 14.65
CA ILE A 519 -15.09 -1.57 14.28
C ILE A 519 -13.97 -0.54 14.32
N THR A 520 -13.06 -0.69 15.28
CA THR A 520 -11.97 0.26 15.51
C THR A 520 -10.61 -0.35 15.14
N TYR A 521 -9.57 0.50 15.03
CA TYR A 521 -8.21 0.02 14.76
C TYR A 521 -7.72 -0.93 15.87
N SER A 522 -6.95 -1.94 15.49
CA SER A 522 -6.22 -2.81 16.43
C SER A 522 -4.96 -2.14 17.00
N LEU A 523 -4.45 -1.12 16.30
CA LEU A 523 -3.25 -0.36 16.66
C LEU A 523 -3.63 0.93 17.39
N THR A 524 -2.82 1.30 18.37
CA THR A 524 -2.94 2.50 19.20
C THR A 524 -1.56 2.99 19.62
N ASN A 525 -1.50 3.87 20.61
CA ASN A 525 -0.25 4.37 21.18
C ASN A 525 0.03 3.73 22.55
N GLU A 526 1.27 3.87 23.01
CA GLU A 526 1.75 3.27 24.25
C GLU A 526 0.96 3.69 25.49
N GLU A 527 0.53 4.96 25.53
CA GLU A 527 -0.19 5.52 26.66
C GLU A 527 -1.61 4.96 26.76
N LYS A 528 -2.29 4.81 25.61
CA LYS A 528 -3.68 4.34 25.53
C LYS A 528 -3.79 2.82 25.64
N ALA A 529 -2.81 2.07 25.12
CA ALA A 529 -2.88 0.61 25.03
C ALA A 529 -3.27 -0.10 26.34
N PRO A 530 -2.67 0.20 27.51
CA PRO A 530 -3.01 -0.48 28.76
C PRO A 530 -4.24 0.08 29.49
N LYS A 531 -4.77 1.26 29.08
CA LYS A 531 -5.89 1.89 29.78
C LYS A 531 -7.12 0.99 29.71
N TYR A 532 -7.76 0.80 30.88
CA TYR A 532 -8.96 -0.01 31.08
C TYR A 532 -8.82 -1.52 30.84
N ALA A 533 -7.63 -2.02 30.48
CA ALA A 533 -7.45 -3.43 30.12
C ALA A 533 -7.78 -4.39 31.27
N LEU A 534 -8.41 -5.53 30.93
CA LEU A 534 -8.59 -6.64 31.86
C LEU A 534 -7.26 -7.32 32.23
N GLU A 535 -6.35 -7.41 31.27
CA GLU A 535 -5.04 -8.05 31.39
C GLU A 535 -3.99 -7.12 30.76
N VAL A 536 -2.93 -6.81 31.50
CA VAL A 536 -1.81 -5.97 31.03
C VAL A 536 -0.60 -6.87 30.75
N SER A 537 0.07 -6.66 29.63
CA SER A 537 1.29 -7.36 29.24
C SER A 537 2.28 -6.38 28.60
N GLU A 538 3.47 -6.84 28.23
CA GLU A 538 4.39 -6.03 27.43
C GLU A 538 3.73 -5.61 26.10
N LEU A 539 4.03 -4.39 25.64
CA LEU A 539 3.43 -3.87 24.41
C LEU A 539 4.08 -4.50 23.17
N THR A 540 3.25 -5.05 22.29
CA THR A 540 3.70 -5.49 20.96
C THR A 540 3.77 -4.28 20.02
N ARG A 541 4.99 -3.92 19.61
CA ARG A 541 5.31 -2.75 18.79
C ARG A 541 5.47 -3.12 17.31
N LEU A 542 5.06 -2.23 16.43
CA LEU A 542 5.44 -2.29 15.02
C LEU A 542 6.88 -1.78 14.85
N ALA A 543 7.67 -2.45 14.00
CA ALA A 543 9.03 -2.03 13.68
C ALA A 543 9.07 -0.74 12.84
N LEU A 544 8.08 -0.54 11.96
CA LEU A 544 7.95 0.62 11.08
C LEU A 544 6.48 1.10 11.06
N PRO A 545 6.00 1.74 12.14
CA PRO A 545 4.64 2.25 12.19
C PRO A 545 4.48 3.47 11.25
N MET A 546 3.29 3.62 10.66
CA MET A 546 2.98 4.82 9.86
C MET A 546 2.89 6.10 10.72
N SER A 547 2.64 5.96 12.02
CA SER A 547 2.56 7.06 12.98
C SER A 547 2.69 6.55 14.42
N GLU A 548 3.14 7.39 15.35
CA GLU A 548 3.20 7.08 16.79
C GLU A 548 1.83 6.80 17.41
N GLU A 549 0.76 7.39 16.87
CA GLU A 549 -0.62 7.12 17.32
C GLU A 549 -1.09 5.69 17.02
N ARG A 550 -0.34 4.95 16.19
CA ARG A 550 -0.65 3.59 15.72
C ARG A 550 0.61 2.71 15.76
N SER A 551 1.40 2.80 16.83
CA SER A 551 2.68 2.09 16.98
C SER A 551 2.60 0.77 17.74
N VAL A 552 1.54 0.53 18.52
CA VAL A 552 1.40 -0.68 19.36
C VAL A 552 0.04 -1.35 19.22
N LEU A 553 -0.02 -2.66 19.45
CA LEU A 553 -1.29 -3.39 19.52
C LEU A 553 -2.05 -3.07 20.81
N ARG A 554 -3.39 -3.03 20.72
CA ARG A 554 -4.28 -2.72 21.84
C ARG A 554 -4.39 -3.85 22.87
N LEU A 555 -4.47 -3.49 24.16
CA LEU A 555 -4.79 -4.41 25.27
C LEU A 555 -6.24 -4.30 25.74
N SER A 556 -6.97 -3.28 25.27
CA SER A 556 -8.40 -3.01 25.55
C SER A 556 -9.08 -2.42 24.31
N LEU A 557 -10.39 -2.64 24.18
CA LEU A 557 -11.20 -2.00 23.15
C LEU A 557 -11.67 -0.61 23.59
N LEU A 558 -11.78 -0.37 24.89
CA LEU A 558 -12.41 0.83 25.46
C LEU A 558 -11.76 2.15 25.04
N PRO A 559 -10.42 2.31 24.99
CA PRO A 559 -9.82 3.56 24.52
C PRO A 559 -10.33 3.98 23.13
N HIS A 560 -10.55 3.01 22.24
CA HIS A 560 -11.00 3.25 20.88
C HIS A 560 -12.49 3.60 20.83
N LEU A 561 -13.31 2.92 21.64
CA LEU A 561 -14.74 3.24 21.75
C LEU A 561 -14.94 4.64 22.34
N LEU A 562 -14.13 5.04 23.32
CA LEU A 562 -14.18 6.39 23.89
C LEU A 562 -13.77 7.47 22.88
N ASP A 563 -12.73 7.23 22.07
CA ASP A 563 -12.36 8.12 20.96
C ASP A 563 -13.52 8.22 19.94
N ALA A 564 -14.21 7.13 19.65
CA ALA A 564 -15.37 7.11 18.76
C ALA A 564 -16.57 7.87 19.35
N LEU A 565 -16.82 7.77 20.65
CA LEU A 565 -17.83 8.60 21.33
C LEU A 565 -17.49 10.08 21.21
N LYS A 566 -16.22 10.46 21.49
CA LYS A 566 -15.73 11.84 21.36
C LYS A 566 -15.98 12.38 19.94
N TYR A 567 -15.65 11.59 18.92
CA TYR A 567 -15.84 11.95 17.53
C TYR A 567 -17.32 12.23 17.17
N ASN A 568 -18.26 11.45 17.72
CA ASN A 568 -19.69 11.61 17.47
C ASN A 568 -20.29 12.77 18.28
N LEU A 569 -19.91 12.93 19.55
CA LEU A 569 -20.33 14.09 20.36
C LEU A 569 -19.87 15.41 19.75
N ALA A 570 -18.66 15.47 19.19
CA ALA A 570 -18.17 16.64 18.45
C ALA A 570 -19.02 16.99 17.20
N ARG A 571 -19.88 16.07 16.74
CA ARG A 571 -20.85 16.25 15.65
C ARG A 571 -22.28 16.44 16.17
N GLN A 572 -22.42 16.79 17.44
CA GLN A 572 -23.69 17.14 18.09
C GLN A 572 -24.68 15.96 18.18
N ILE A 573 -24.17 14.73 18.27
CA ILE A 573 -24.99 13.54 18.54
C ILE A 573 -24.98 13.29 20.05
N ASP A 574 -26.12 13.47 20.71
CA ASP A 574 -26.28 13.44 22.17
C ASP A 574 -26.72 12.09 22.75
N GLN A 575 -27.08 11.14 21.87
CA GLN A 575 -27.39 9.75 22.19
C GLN A 575 -26.45 8.84 21.42
N VAL A 576 -25.40 8.34 22.08
CA VAL A 576 -24.41 7.46 21.46
C VAL A 576 -24.14 6.27 22.37
N GLY A 577 -24.47 5.07 21.89
CA GLY A 577 -24.13 3.79 22.50
C GLY A 577 -23.45 2.90 21.48
N LEU A 578 -22.16 2.63 21.70
CA LEU A 578 -21.35 1.79 20.82
C LEU A 578 -20.91 0.53 21.54
N TYR A 579 -20.83 -0.58 20.83
CA TYR A 579 -20.14 -1.78 21.29
C TYR A 579 -19.21 -2.34 20.22
N GLU A 580 -18.17 -3.06 20.64
CA GLU A 580 -17.27 -3.78 19.75
C GLU A 580 -17.01 -5.19 20.30
N ILE A 581 -16.95 -6.15 19.39
CA ILE A 581 -16.39 -7.47 19.66
C ILE A 581 -15.12 -7.57 18.82
N GLY A 582 -13.96 -7.75 19.47
CA GLY A 582 -12.68 -7.80 18.78
C GLY A 582 -11.54 -8.33 19.64
N SER A 583 -10.43 -8.66 18.98
CA SER A 583 -9.23 -9.16 19.65
C SER A 583 -8.47 -8.05 20.39
N VAL A 584 -7.92 -8.42 21.54
CA VAL A 584 -6.78 -7.76 22.19
C VAL A 584 -5.57 -8.69 22.13
N PHE A 585 -4.38 -8.13 22.22
CA PHE A 585 -3.14 -8.84 21.91
C PHE A 585 -2.21 -8.83 23.12
N LEU A 586 -2.03 -9.98 23.77
CA LEU A 586 -1.21 -10.10 24.98
C LEU A 586 0.17 -10.67 24.61
N SER A 587 1.25 -9.95 24.91
CA SER A 587 2.61 -10.41 24.62
C SER A 587 2.92 -11.71 25.37
N GLN A 588 3.58 -12.65 24.67
CA GLN A 588 4.10 -13.90 25.24
C GLN A 588 5.63 -13.89 25.38
N GLY A 589 6.27 -12.73 25.19
CA GLY A 589 7.72 -12.56 25.19
C GLY A 589 8.28 -12.23 23.81
N LYS A 590 9.61 -12.11 23.72
CA LYS A 590 10.31 -11.80 22.46
C LYS A 590 10.18 -12.94 21.45
N ASP A 591 10.06 -12.56 20.18
CA ASP A 591 10.00 -13.47 19.02
C ASP A 591 8.89 -14.53 19.09
N GLN A 592 7.82 -14.25 19.86
CA GLN A 592 6.62 -15.07 19.93
C GLN A 592 5.41 -14.25 19.48
N GLN A 593 4.47 -14.90 18.81
CA GLN A 593 3.22 -14.26 18.44
C GLN A 593 2.43 -13.91 19.71
N PRO A 594 1.79 -12.72 19.77
CA PRO A 594 0.96 -12.38 20.91
C PRO A 594 -0.26 -13.31 20.98
N LEU A 595 -0.71 -13.60 22.19
CA LEU A 595 -1.94 -14.33 22.44
C LEU A 595 -3.13 -13.41 22.15
N GLU A 596 -3.93 -13.78 21.15
CA GLU A 596 -5.18 -13.10 20.83
C GLU A 596 -6.31 -13.57 21.75
N LYS A 597 -6.98 -12.62 22.40
CA LYS A 597 -8.20 -12.88 23.19
C LYS A 597 -9.33 -11.98 22.73
N GLU A 598 -10.49 -12.56 22.44
CA GLU A 598 -11.67 -11.79 22.05
C GLU A 598 -12.31 -11.14 23.29
N ARG A 599 -12.50 -9.81 23.21
CA ARG A 599 -13.23 -9.00 24.18
C ARG A 599 -14.55 -8.56 23.57
N LEU A 600 -15.50 -8.30 24.45
CA LEU A 600 -16.73 -7.58 24.17
C LEU A 600 -16.70 -6.31 25.02
N SER A 601 -16.79 -5.14 24.39
CA SER A 601 -16.82 -3.88 25.12
C SER A 601 -17.93 -2.97 24.63
N ALA A 602 -18.44 -2.11 25.49
CA ALA A 602 -19.35 -1.05 25.10
C ALA A 602 -19.04 0.25 25.83
N ALA A 603 -19.39 1.36 25.19
CA ALA A 603 -19.32 2.70 25.75
C ALA A 603 -20.59 3.47 25.37
N ILE A 604 -21.25 4.06 26.36
CA ILE A 604 -22.54 4.73 26.21
C ILE A 604 -22.46 6.08 26.91
N THR A 605 -22.86 7.15 26.23
CA THR A 605 -22.81 8.51 26.75
C THR A 605 -24.06 9.31 26.41
N GLY A 606 -24.38 10.29 27.25
CA GLY A 606 -25.48 11.22 27.05
C GLY A 606 -26.85 10.63 27.40
N LEU A 607 -27.80 10.71 26.48
CA LEU A 607 -29.17 10.22 26.70
C LEU A 607 -29.30 8.75 26.30
N TRP A 608 -29.91 7.93 27.16
CA TRP A 608 -30.30 6.56 26.83
C TRP A 608 -31.64 6.51 26.10
N HIS A 609 -32.63 7.28 26.59
CA HIS A 609 -33.92 7.47 25.93
C HIS A 609 -34.28 8.95 25.87
N SER A 610 -34.84 9.35 24.74
CA SER A 610 -35.38 10.69 24.51
C SER A 610 -36.71 10.57 23.76
N HIS A 611 -37.82 10.78 24.47
CA HIS A 611 -39.15 10.84 23.89
C HIS A 611 -39.64 12.28 23.90
N SER A 612 -39.33 13.02 22.83
CA SER A 612 -39.64 14.45 22.70
C SER A 612 -41.13 14.77 22.90
N TRP A 613 -42.04 13.87 22.50
CA TRP A 613 -43.49 14.09 22.65
C TRP A 613 -44.00 13.84 24.08
N GLN A 614 -43.36 12.94 24.85
CA GLN A 614 -43.70 12.67 26.25
C GLN A 614 -42.93 13.58 27.22
N ALA A 615 -42.04 14.43 26.70
CA ALA A 615 -41.07 15.19 27.48
C ALA A 615 -40.20 14.33 28.42
N GLU A 616 -40.01 13.05 28.07
CA GLU A 616 -39.18 12.11 28.83
C GLU A 616 -37.76 12.12 28.27
N LYS A 617 -36.78 12.41 29.13
CA LYS A 617 -35.36 12.28 28.85
C LYS A 617 -34.72 11.48 29.97
N LYS A 618 -34.18 10.31 29.63
CA LYS A 618 -33.46 9.46 30.57
C LYS A 618 -31.97 9.47 30.22
N PRO A 619 -31.11 10.11 31.04
CA PRO A 619 -29.67 10.00 30.86
C PRO A 619 -29.21 8.56 31.09
N VAL A 620 -28.09 8.19 30.49
CA VAL A 620 -27.44 6.91 30.84
C VAL A 620 -26.94 6.96 32.28
N ASP A 621 -27.10 5.86 33.00
CA ASP A 621 -26.55 5.67 34.34
C ASP A 621 -25.91 4.26 34.48
N PHE A 622 -25.39 3.96 35.66
CA PHE A 622 -24.79 2.66 35.95
C PHE A 622 -25.77 1.50 35.78
N TYR A 623 -27.04 1.71 36.15
CA TYR A 623 -28.06 0.66 36.16
C TYR A 623 -28.61 0.38 34.76
N VAL A 624 -28.61 1.35 33.84
CA VAL A 624 -28.88 1.13 32.41
C VAL A 624 -27.86 0.16 31.84
N VAL A 625 -26.57 0.45 32.01
CA VAL A 625 -25.51 -0.40 31.47
C VAL A 625 -25.48 -1.76 32.17
N LYS A 626 -25.75 -1.79 33.49
CA LYS A 626 -25.86 -3.06 34.23
C LYS A 626 -27.04 -3.89 33.73
N GLY A 627 -28.18 -3.27 33.41
CA GLY A 627 -29.34 -3.97 32.84
C GLY A 627 -29.04 -4.63 31.48
N ILE A 628 -28.24 -3.97 30.64
CA ILE A 628 -27.76 -4.56 29.37
C ILE A 628 -26.86 -5.76 29.65
N VAL A 629 -25.93 -5.65 30.60
CA VAL A 629 -25.04 -6.78 30.94
C VAL A 629 -25.82 -7.92 31.62
N ASP A 630 -26.75 -7.63 32.51
CA ASP A 630 -27.60 -8.62 33.18
C ASP A 630 -28.47 -9.39 32.17
N GLY A 631 -29.09 -8.70 31.20
CA GLY A 631 -29.87 -9.37 30.17
C GLY A 631 -29.01 -10.18 29.20
N LEU A 632 -27.75 -9.77 28.97
CA LEU A 632 -26.78 -10.59 28.23
C LEU A 632 -26.41 -11.86 29.01
N VAL A 633 -26.13 -11.72 30.31
CA VAL A 633 -25.83 -12.84 31.22
C VAL A 633 -27.00 -13.83 31.28
N ASP A 634 -28.23 -13.33 31.35
CA ASP A 634 -29.45 -14.15 31.36
C ASP A 634 -29.66 -14.87 30.02
N LEU A 635 -29.48 -14.17 28.90
CA LEU A 635 -29.55 -14.77 27.56
C LEU A 635 -28.53 -15.91 27.39
N LEU A 636 -27.37 -15.79 28.03
CA LEU A 636 -26.33 -16.81 28.01
C LEU A 636 -26.53 -17.89 29.09
N GLY A 637 -27.57 -17.80 29.94
CA GLY A 637 -27.84 -18.76 31.00
C GLY A 637 -26.85 -18.71 32.17
N LEU A 638 -26.14 -17.59 32.36
CA LEU A 638 -25.06 -17.42 33.33
C LEU A 638 -25.49 -16.71 34.62
N THR A 639 -26.80 -16.47 34.82
CA THR A 639 -27.36 -15.69 35.94
C THR A 639 -26.95 -16.20 37.32
N ARG A 640 -26.72 -17.52 37.47
CA ARG A 640 -26.31 -18.13 38.74
C ARG A 640 -24.80 -18.06 38.99
N ASP A 641 -24.01 -17.96 37.93
CA ASP A 641 -22.56 -18.05 37.97
C ASP A 641 -21.89 -16.68 38.09
N VAL A 642 -22.55 -15.63 37.61
CA VAL A 642 -22.02 -14.27 37.58
C VAL A 642 -22.22 -13.55 38.91
N GLN A 643 -21.14 -12.93 39.40
CA GLN A 643 -21.15 -12.08 40.60
C GLN A 643 -20.56 -10.71 40.31
N TYR A 644 -21.25 -9.66 40.76
CA TYR A 644 -20.75 -8.30 40.76
C TYR A 644 -20.07 -7.99 42.10
N LYS A 645 -18.83 -7.50 42.06
CA LYS A 645 -18.10 -7.03 43.25
C LYS A 645 -17.72 -5.57 43.06
N GLN A 646 -18.00 -4.74 44.06
CA GLN A 646 -17.55 -3.35 44.03
C GLN A 646 -16.02 -3.31 43.94
N ALA A 647 -15.51 -2.53 43.00
CA ALA A 647 -14.07 -2.48 42.72
C ALA A 647 -13.61 -1.05 42.46
N LYS A 648 -12.31 -0.81 42.63
CA LYS A 648 -11.64 0.42 42.21
C LYS A 648 -10.68 0.06 41.09
N ARG A 649 -10.85 0.67 39.92
CA ARG A 649 -9.98 0.50 38.75
C ARG A 649 -9.47 1.86 38.31
N ASP A 650 -8.23 1.89 37.83
CA ASP A 650 -7.66 3.12 37.28
C ASP A 650 -8.48 3.59 36.07
N GLY A 651 -8.61 4.92 35.93
CA GLY A 651 -9.47 5.53 34.90
C GLY A 651 -10.99 5.39 35.13
N MET A 652 -11.45 4.69 36.18
CA MET A 652 -12.87 4.48 36.48
C MET A 652 -13.32 5.21 37.75
N HIS A 653 -14.61 5.53 37.87
CA HIS A 653 -15.16 6.18 39.06
C HIS A 653 -15.17 5.23 40.28
N PRO A 654 -14.57 5.60 41.42
CA PRO A 654 -14.32 4.68 42.54
C PRO A 654 -15.58 4.19 43.27
N GLY A 655 -16.69 4.94 43.17
CA GLY A 655 -17.98 4.57 43.76
C GLY A 655 -19.00 4.00 42.78
N ARG A 656 -18.67 3.91 41.48
CA ARG A 656 -19.60 3.51 40.41
C ARG A 656 -18.93 2.52 39.45
N THR A 657 -18.24 1.54 40.03
CA THR A 657 -17.49 0.50 39.30
C THR A 657 -17.70 -0.85 39.98
N ALA A 658 -17.97 -1.87 39.18
CA ALA A 658 -18.08 -3.25 39.62
C ALA A 658 -17.30 -4.17 38.68
N GLU A 659 -16.57 -5.10 39.26
CA GLU A 659 -15.95 -6.21 38.55
C GLU A 659 -16.91 -7.40 38.50
N ILE A 660 -16.82 -8.17 37.42
CA ILE A 660 -17.71 -9.27 37.08
C ILE A 660 -16.90 -10.55 37.14
N TYR A 661 -17.35 -11.49 37.98
CA TYR A 661 -16.67 -12.75 38.23
C TYR A 661 -17.55 -13.94 37.87
N ILE A 662 -16.90 -15.00 37.36
CA ILE A 662 -17.47 -16.35 37.30
C ILE A 662 -16.59 -17.23 38.19
N GLY A 663 -17.17 -17.71 39.30
CA GLY A 663 -16.37 -18.27 40.40
C GLY A 663 -15.36 -17.26 40.93
N GLU A 664 -14.07 -17.60 40.88
CA GLU A 664 -12.96 -16.71 41.27
C GLU A 664 -12.36 -15.94 40.08
N LYS A 665 -12.75 -16.27 38.84
CA LYS A 665 -12.16 -15.71 37.63
C LYS A 665 -12.82 -14.37 37.29
N LEU A 666 -12.00 -13.34 37.13
CA LEU A 666 -12.42 -12.04 36.60
C LEU A 666 -12.75 -12.19 35.11
N VAL A 667 -14.01 -11.97 34.73
CA VAL A 667 -14.47 -12.04 33.33
C VAL A 667 -14.79 -10.67 32.76
N GLY A 668 -14.73 -9.60 33.55
CA GLY A 668 -14.93 -8.25 33.03
C GLY A 668 -15.19 -7.21 34.11
N PHE A 669 -15.56 -6.01 33.69
CA PHE A 669 -16.06 -4.96 34.59
C PHE A 669 -17.09 -4.08 33.89
N ILE A 670 -17.82 -3.32 34.70
CA ILE A 670 -18.76 -2.28 34.32
C ILE A 670 -18.54 -1.06 35.21
N GLY A 671 -18.64 0.15 34.66
CA GLY A 671 -18.62 1.35 35.50
C GLY A 671 -18.71 2.67 34.74
N GLN A 672 -18.71 3.76 35.51
CA GLN A 672 -18.57 5.10 34.96
C GLN A 672 -17.09 5.42 34.73
N VAL A 673 -16.76 6.01 33.58
CA VAL A 673 -15.42 6.57 33.34
C VAL A 673 -15.13 7.65 34.38
N HIS A 674 -13.88 7.78 34.84
CA HIS A 674 -13.53 8.77 35.85
C HIS A 674 -13.81 10.21 35.34
N PRO A 675 -14.38 11.12 36.16
CA PRO A 675 -14.73 12.49 35.72
C PRO A 675 -13.59 13.27 35.08
N THR A 676 -12.36 13.11 35.57
CA THR A 676 -11.17 13.72 34.94
C THR A 676 -10.95 13.19 33.53
N ALA A 677 -11.01 11.87 33.32
CA ALA A 677 -10.82 11.26 32.00
C ALA A 677 -11.96 11.63 31.04
N GLN A 678 -13.20 11.73 31.54
CA GLN A 678 -14.33 12.23 30.75
C GLN A 678 -14.08 13.66 30.29
N LYS A 679 -13.62 14.55 31.19
CA LYS A 679 -13.29 15.93 30.87
C LYS A 679 -12.16 16.03 29.84
N ASP A 680 -11.10 15.23 29.98
CA ASP A 680 -9.96 15.22 29.04
C ASP A 680 -10.38 14.75 27.63
N LEU A 681 -11.42 13.90 27.56
CA LEU A 681 -11.99 13.40 26.31
C LEU A 681 -13.18 14.23 25.81
N ASP A 682 -13.52 15.35 26.45
CA ASP A 682 -14.70 16.17 26.15
C ASP A 682 -16.01 15.36 26.16
N LEU A 683 -16.10 14.36 27.03
CA LEU A 683 -17.25 13.47 27.20
C LEU A 683 -18.13 13.92 28.37
N THR A 684 -19.45 13.74 28.21
CA THR A 684 -20.43 13.83 29.31
C THR A 684 -20.43 12.55 30.16
N GLU A 685 -21.43 12.35 31.02
CA GLU A 685 -21.61 11.10 31.77
C GLU A 685 -21.56 9.89 30.81
N THR A 686 -20.51 9.09 30.97
CA THR A 686 -20.15 7.98 30.09
C THR A 686 -19.94 6.73 30.92
N TYR A 687 -20.63 5.67 30.54
CA TYR A 687 -20.56 4.37 31.20
C TYR A 687 -20.07 3.32 30.20
N VAL A 688 -19.25 2.41 30.70
CA VAL A 688 -18.57 1.41 29.89
C VAL A 688 -18.65 0.03 30.53
N PHE A 689 -18.51 -0.99 29.71
CA PHE A 689 -18.10 -2.32 30.17
C PHE A 689 -17.06 -2.92 29.23
N GLU A 690 -16.19 -3.77 29.75
CA GLU A 690 -15.33 -4.67 28.98
C GLU A 690 -15.40 -6.07 29.60
N LEU A 691 -15.73 -7.05 28.77
CA LEU A 691 -15.94 -8.44 29.12
C LEU A 691 -15.00 -9.32 28.29
N SER A 692 -14.50 -10.38 28.89
CA SER A 692 -13.81 -11.47 28.21
C SER A 692 -14.85 -12.33 27.50
N LEU A 693 -15.01 -12.15 26.19
CA LEU A 693 -16.02 -12.87 25.43
C LEU A 693 -15.70 -14.37 25.37
N VAL A 694 -14.42 -14.71 25.22
CA VAL A 694 -13.96 -16.11 25.26
C VAL A 694 -14.38 -16.77 26.56
N ASP A 695 -14.11 -16.12 27.70
CA ASP A 695 -14.40 -16.72 29.00
C ASP A 695 -15.90 -16.84 29.28
N LEU A 696 -16.71 -15.92 28.76
CA LEU A 696 -18.17 -15.99 28.87
C LEU A 696 -18.78 -17.10 28.02
N LEU A 697 -18.29 -17.29 26.80
CA LEU A 697 -18.91 -18.23 25.85
C LEU A 697 -18.42 -19.67 26.02
N SER A 698 -17.28 -19.87 26.66
CA SER A 698 -16.69 -21.19 26.95
C SER A 698 -17.17 -21.82 28.26
N VAL A 699 -18.04 -21.16 29.02
CA VAL A 699 -18.65 -21.78 30.21
C VAL A 699 -19.64 -22.86 29.76
N ASP A 700 -19.54 -24.03 30.39
CA ASP A 700 -20.54 -25.10 30.26
C ASP A 700 -21.78 -24.71 31.04
N ILE A 701 -22.91 -24.58 30.34
CA ILE A 701 -24.20 -24.20 30.92
C ILE A 701 -25.04 -25.47 31.05
N GLU A 702 -25.76 -25.61 32.17
CA GLU A 702 -26.70 -26.71 32.34
C GLU A 702 -27.78 -26.69 31.25
N GLU A 703 -28.15 -27.87 30.75
CA GLU A 703 -29.23 -27.98 29.78
C GLU A 703 -30.53 -27.41 30.34
N THR A 704 -31.22 -26.58 29.55
CA THR A 704 -32.55 -26.10 29.89
C THR A 704 -33.51 -27.28 29.97
N ARG A 705 -34.01 -27.55 31.18
CA ARG A 705 -34.98 -28.61 31.44
C ARG A 705 -36.37 -28.02 31.63
N PHE A 706 -37.37 -28.73 31.13
CA PHE A 706 -38.76 -28.36 31.36
C PHE A 706 -39.11 -28.58 32.84
N GLU A 707 -39.57 -27.54 33.51
CA GLU A 707 -40.20 -27.62 34.82
C GLU A 707 -41.72 -27.48 34.69
N VAL A 708 -42.48 -28.25 35.48
CA VAL A 708 -43.94 -28.24 35.43
C VAL A 708 -44.45 -26.87 35.88
N ILE A 709 -45.34 -26.27 35.07
CA ILE A 709 -45.95 -24.98 35.38
C ILE A 709 -46.76 -25.11 36.69
N PRO A 710 -46.48 -24.24 37.69
CA PRO A 710 -47.26 -24.09 38.92
C PRO A 710 -48.79 -24.14 38.73
N ARG A 711 -49.48 -25.01 39.48
CA ARG A 711 -50.96 -25.05 39.53
C ARG A 711 -51.57 -24.34 40.74
N TYR A 712 -50.76 -24.04 41.75
CA TYR A 712 -51.19 -23.45 43.03
C TYR A 712 -50.85 -21.96 43.07
N PRO A 713 -51.56 -21.14 43.88
CA PRO A 713 -51.26 -19.71 44.00
C PRO A 713 -49.97 -19.47 44.81
N SER A 714 -49.28 -18.37 44.51
CA SER A 714 -48.17 -17.86 45.31
C SER A 714 -48.64 -16.86 46.37
N ILE A 715 -47.90 -16.74 47.48
CA ILE A 715 -48.11 -15.72 48.51
C ILE A 715 -46.92 -14.78 48.51
N THR A 716 -47.16 -13.47 48.44
CA THR A 716 -46.11 -12.45 48.49
C THR A 716 -46.13 -11.75 49.84
N ARG A 717 -44.95 -11.53 50.44
CA ARG A 717 -44.78 -10.69 51.62
C ARG A 717 -43.66 -9.69 51.41
N ASP A 718 -43.93 -8.44 51.74
CA ASP A 718 -42.95 -7.37 51.66
C ASP A 718 -42.33 -7.11 53.03
N ILE A 719 -41.03 -6.84 53.05
CA ILE A 719 -40.28 -6.45 54.25
C ILE A 719 -39.47 -5.21 53.96
N ALA A 720 -39.51 -4.25 54.88
CA ALA A 720 -38.63 -3.08 54.86
C ALA A 720 -37.58 -3.23 55.96
N LEU A 721 -36.32 -3.35 55.57
CA LEU A 721 -35.19 -3.63 56.45
C LEU A 721 -34.32 -2.38 56.61
N VAL A 722 -34.17 -1.90 57.84
CA VAL A 722 -33.25 -0.82 58.18
C VAL A 722 -31.90 -1.40 58.55
N VAL A 723 -30.86 -1.00 57.82
CA VAL A 723 -29.47 -1.49 57.96
C VAL A 723 -28.49 -0.32 57.93
N ASP A 724 -27.23 -0.56 58.32
CA ASP A 724 -26.17 0.42 58.10
C ASP A 724 -25.96 0.70 56.61
N LYS A 725 -25.65 1.95 56.27
CA LYS A 725 -25.51 2.42 54.89
C LYS A 725 -24.49 1.62 54.07
N ASN A 726 -23.47 1.07 54.73
CA ASN A 726 -22.40 0.30 54.10
C ASN A 726 -22.79 -1.15 53.74
N ILE A 727 -23.90 -1.68 54.27
CA ILE A 727 -24.36 -3.04 53.95
C ILE A 727 -24.90 -3.10 52.53
N VAL A 728 -24.40 -4.02 51.70
CA VAL A 728 -24.79 -4.13 50.30
C VAL A 728 -26.12 -4.87 50.18
N ALA A 729 -27.06 -4.34 49.36
CA ALA A 729 -28.38 -4.94 49.20
C ALA A 729 -28.33 -6.40 48.71
N GLY A 730 -27.37 -6.73 47.84
CA GLY A 730 -27.16 -8.11 47.37
C GLY A 730 -26.71 -9.09 48.47
N ASP A 731 -26.04 -8.61 49.53
CA ASP A 731 -25.70 -9.49 50.66
C ASP A 731 -26.93 -9.76 51.53
N ILE A 732 -27.81 -8.77 51.69
CA ILE A 732 -29.12 -8.95 52.34
C ILE A 732 -29.96 -9.95 51.52
N GLU A 733 -30.03 -9.78 50.20
CA GLU A 733 -30.73 -10.68 49.29
C GLU A 733 -30.22 -12.11 49.39
N LYS A 734 -28.90 -12.33 49.41
CA LYS A 734 -28.30 -13.66 49.62
C LYS A 734 -28.71 -14.26 50.95
N VAL A 735 -28.73 -13.47 52.03
CA VAL A 735 -29.18 -13.95 53.34
C VAL A 735 -30.65 -14.35 53.30
N ILE A 736 -31.50 -13.53 52.70
CA ILE A 736 -32.93 -13.79 52.52
C ILE A 736 -33.14 -15.09 51.72
N THR A 737 -32.52 -15.21 50.55
CA THR A 737 -32.66 -16.38 49.67
C THR A 737 -32.20 -17.67 50.35
N ASN A 738 -31.08 -17.63 51.07
CA ASN A 738 -30.57 -18.79 51.81
C ASN A 738 -31.48 -19.19 53.00
N ALA A 739 -32.08 -18.21 53.68
CA ALA A 739 -32.93 -18.46 54.84
C ALA A 739 -34.37 -18.88 54.49
N GLY A 740 -34.89 -18.42 53.34
CA GLY A 740 -36.27 -18.67 52.90
C GLY A 740 -36.56 -20.12 52.47
N GLY A 741 -35.53 -20.95 52.30
CA GLY A 741 -35.66 -22.38 52.00
C GLY A 741 -36.33 -22.66 50.66
N LYS A 742 -36.86 -23.88 50.48
CA LYS A 742 -37.44 -24.33 49.19
C LYS A 742 -38.69 -23.57 48.75
N MET A 743 -39.41 -22.95 49.70
CA MET A 743 -40.67 -22.25 49.45
C MET A 743 -40.46 -20.85 48.89
N LEU A 744 -39.36 -20.17 49.23
CA LEU A 744 -39.04 -18.85 48.67
C LEU A 744 -38.52 -19.02 47.25
N LYS A 745 -39.23 -18.45 46.27
CA LYS A 745 -38.90 -18.59 44.84
C LYS A 745 -38.34 -17.32 44.22
N GLU A 746 -38.82 -16.16 44.66
CA GLU A 746 -38.37 -14.88 44.14
C GLU A 746 -38.12 -13.92 45.31
N VAL A 747 -37.05 -13.16 45.20
CA VAL A 747 -36.69 -12.05 46.09
C VAL A 747 -36.38 -10.87 45.17
N SER A 748 -37.00 -9.73 45.42
CA SER A 748 -36.77 -8.54 44.61
C SER A 748 -36.69 -7.29 45.47
N VAL A 749 -35.70 -6.45 45.23
CA VAL A 749 -35.66 -5.10 45.81
C VAL A 749 -36.63 -4.23 45.01
N PHE A 750 -37.57 -3.57 45.70
CA PHE A 750 -38.51 -2.66 45.05
C PHE A 750 -38.41 -1.21 45.54
N ASP A 751 -37.76 -0.97 46.69
CA ASP A 751 -37.54 0.39 47.19
C ASP A 751 -36.23 0.50 47.99
N LEU A 752 -35.62 1.68 47.90
CA LEU A 752 -34.45 2.09 48.69
C LEU A 752 -34.70 3.51 49.19
N TYR A 753 -34.84 3.66 50.50
CA TYR A 753 -35.07 4.94 51.14
C TYR A 753 -33.89 5.36 52.00
N GLU A 754 -33.32 6.52 51.67
CA GLU A 754 -32.34 7.26 52.47
C GLU A 754 -32.91 8.67 52.70
N GLY A 755 -33.25 9.02 53.94
CA GLY A 755 -33.82 10.33 54.24
C GLY A 755 -34.01 10.57 55.74
N ASP A 756 -34.49 11.77 56.06
CA ASP A 756 -34.49 12.34 57.43
C ASP A 756 -35.31 11.55 58.47
N ARG A 757 -36.12 10.58 58.04
CA ARG A 757 -36.93 9.71 58.90
C ARG A 757 -36.18 8.44 59.36
N LEU A 758 -34.88 8.34 59.09
CA LEU A 758 -34.01 7.26 59.55
C LEU A 758 -32.90 7.83 60.43
N GLU A 759 -32.38 6.99 61.34
CA GLU A 759 -31.18 7.34 62.10
C GLU A 759 -30.00 7.64 61.15
N GLU A 760 -29.15 8.58 61.55
CA GLU A 760 -27.99 8.96 60.75
C GLU A 760 -27.08 7.74 60.50
N GLY A 761 -26.69 7.55 59.24
CA GLY A 761 -25.90 6.38 58.82
C GLY A 761 -26.70 5.11 58.52
N LYS A 762 -28.03 5.13 58.64
CA LYS A 762 -28.91 4.02 58.24
C LYS A 762 -29.55 4.24 56.86
N LYS A 763 -29.98 3.13 56.25
CA LYS A 763 -30.83 3.10 55.05
C LYS A 763 -31.91 2.03 55.19
N SER A 764 -33.04 2.21 54.53
CA SER A 764 -34.14 1.24 54.49
C SER A 764 -34.19 0.61 53.11
N VAL A 765 -34.07 -0.71 53.03
CA VAL A 765 -34.19 -1.47 51.77
C VAL A 765 -35.45 -2.34 51.85
N ALA A 766 -36.35 -2.18 50.89
CA ALA A 766 -37.59 -2.95 50.84
C ALA A 766 -37.48 -4.10 49.84
N PHE A 767 -37.80 -5.30 50.30
CA PHE A 767 -37.79 -6.54 49.53
C PHE A 767 -39.20 -7.12 49.42
N SER A 768 -39.55 -7.60 48.23
CA SER A 768 -40.75 -8.41 48.00
C SER A 768 -40.33 -9.88 47.89
N LEU A 769 -40.90 -10.72 48.75
CA LEU A 769 -40.59 -12.14 48.85
C LEU A 769 -41.79 -12.94 48.38
N ARG A 770 -41.60 -13.72 47.33
CA ARG A 770 -42.66 -14.58 46.77
C ARG A 770 -42.44 -16.03 47.17
N TYR A 771 -43.41 -16.56 47.92
CA TYR A 771 -43.43 -17.94 48.37
C TYR A 771 -44.37 -18.78 47.52
N PHE A 772 -43.93 -19.97 47.14
CA PHE A 772 -44.70 -20.89 46.32
C PHE A 772 -44.26 -22.36 46.51
N ASP A 773 -45.22 -23.28 46.48
CA ASP A 773 -45.01 -24.72 46.50
C ASP A 773 -45.70 -25.39 45.28
N PRO A 774 -44.97 -26.16 44.45
CA PRO A 774 -45.53 -26.79 43.25
C PRO A 774 -46.52 -27.91 43.51
N GLU A 775 -46.57 -28.45 44.74
CA GLU A 775 -47.36 -29.63 45.09
C GLU A 775 -48.62 -29.30 45.89
N ARG A 776 -48.68 -28.14 46.56
CA ARG A 776 -49.84 -27.73 47.39
C ARG A 776 -50.00 -26.22 47.51
N THR A 777 -51.21 -25.78 47.89
CA THR A 777 -51.45 -24.40 48.36
C THR A 777 -50.78 -24.17 49.71
N LEU A 778 -50.02 -23.08 49.83
CA LEU A 778 -49.41 -22.66 51.09
C LEU A 778 -50.46 -22.07 52.04
N THR A 779 -50.37 -22.42 53.32
CA THR A 779 -51.17 -21.75 54.37
C THR A 779 -50.44 -20.53 54.91
N ASP A 780 -51.16 -19.62 55.55
CA ASP A 780 -50.57 -18.41 56.13
C ASP A 780 -49.57 -18.74 57.27
N GLU A 781 -49.81 -19.85 57.99
CA GLU A 781 -48.88 -20.36 59.00
C GLU A 781 -47.58 -20.89 58.39
N ASP A 782 -47.64 -21.56 57.23
CA ASP A 782 -46.46 -22.06 56.51
C ASP A 782 -45.54 -20.89 56.12
N VAL A 783 -46.14 -19.83 55.55
CA VAL A 783 -45.41 -18.64 55.11
C VAL A 783 -44.88 -17.85 56.30
N THR A 784 -45.66 -17.66 57.36
CA THR A 784 -45.23 -16.92 58.55
C THR A 784 -43.98 -17.55 59.17
N LYS A 785 -43.94 -18.89 59.30
CA LYS A 785 -42.75 -19.60 59.81
C LYS A 785 -41.51 -19.41 58.94
N ALA A 786 -41.67 -19.45 57.60
CA ALA A 786 -40.56 -19.21 56.68
C ALA A 786 -40.10 -17.75 56.72
N HIS A 787 -41.05 -16.83 56.88
CA HIS A 787 -40.80 -15.39 56.93
C HIS A 787 -40.08 -14.97 58.22
N GLU A 788 -40.51 -15.49 59.37
CA GLU A 788 -39.83 -15.26 60.66
C GLU A 788 -38.38 -15.76 60.63
N LYS A 789 -38.11 -16.91 60.00
CA LYS A 789 -36.74 -17.40 59.79
C LYS A 789 -35.89 -16.44 58.96
N VAL A 790 -36.47 -15.85 57.92
CA VAL A 790 -35.79 -14.82 57.12
C VAL A 790 -35.49 -13.60 57.99
N LEU A 791 -36.47 -13.10 58.75
CA LEU A 791 -36.31 -11.95 59.64
C LEU A 791 -35.21 -12.17 60.67
N SER A 792 -35.22 -13.31 61.38
CA SER A 792 -34.15 -13.65 62.32
C SER A 792 -32.79 -13.75 61.63
N ALA A 793 -32.72 -14.34 60.43
CA ALA A 793 -31.46 -14.47 59.71
C ALA A 793 -30.87 -13.13 59.26
N VAL A 794 -31.70 -12.16 58.83
CA VAL A 794 -31.22 -10.82 58.47
C VAL A 794 -30.88 -9.98 59.70
N GLU A 795 -31.59 -10.16 60.82
CA GLU A 795 -31.23 -9.56 62.10
C GLU A 795 -29.87 -10.07 62.58
N ASP A 796 -29.67 -11.39 62.61
CA ASP A 796 -28.44 -12.02 63.09
C ASP A 796 -27.21 -11.74 62.21
N LYS A 797 -27.37 -11.83 60.87
CA LYS A 797 -26.23 -11.80 59.94
C LYS A 797 -25.84 -10.40 59.44
N VAL A 798 -26.81 -9.50 59.32
CA VAL A 798 -26.59 -8.16 58.74
C VAL A 798 -27.08 -7.03 59.65
N GLY A 799 -27.52 -7.33 60.88
CA GLY A 799 -27.96 -6.33 61.85
C GLY A 799 -29.20 -5.57 61.40
N ALA A 800 -30.04 -6.18 60.56
CA ALA A 800 -31.23 -5.54 60.03
C ALA A 800 -32.34 -5.43 61.09
N THR A 801 -33.05 -4.31 61.09
CA THR A 801 -34.26 -4.12 61.90
C THR A 801 -35.47 -3.91 61.00
N LEU A 802 -36.60 -4.54 61.34
CA LEU A 802 -37.83 -4.41 60.56
C LEU A 802 -38.43 -3.00 60.78
N ARG A 803 -38.72 -2.30 59.70
CA ARG A 803 -39.42 -1.01 59.72
C ARG A 803 -40.92 -1.25 59.77
N GLY A 804 -41.57 -0.72 60.82
CA GLY A 804 -43.02 -0.75 61.00
C GLY A 804 -43.77 0.28 60.18
#